data_AF-A0A8H7XZK7-F1
#
_entry.id   AF-A0A8H7XZK7-F1
#
_cell.length_a   1.000
_cell.length_b   1.000
_cell.length_c   1.000
_cell.angle_alpha   90.00
_cell.angle_beta   90.00
_cell.angle_gamma   90.00
#
_symmetry.space_group_name_H-M   'P 1'
#
loop_
_entity.id
_entity.type
_entity.pdbx_description
1 polymer ?
#
loop_
_entity_poly.entity_id
_entity_poly.type
_entity_poly.pdbx_seq_one_letter_code
_entity_poly.pdbx_strand_id
1 'polypeptide(L)'
;MPPILAIRSNLAVTKLINVYLQPIFKNTLALVAHSRITIMPSDKLNRVQTDLTRLLNVDSPIILAPMALANTENLACAVSATGAFGFMGAGFLSPSDLRQKLSMIRQTLQVGVDKPIPVGVGFIGWVLEKTEESEDPRIRAVLEEKVAAIWLAFGTKLGSYVEQIRAYDSQREHKTVIFTIVNSVEEALRATNEWKVDVLVAQGIESGGHGGSEAPPLLTLLQAVIDVLPNDGPLVVAAGGVSTGKQIAALLTMGASGVVLGTRFLFTDECGYTDAKKEVLIQAGINSTVRGMAFDEVGRTMGWPPKQDGRAVSNNIIKDVEEGLDLDARLRLFDDSAKTGDTSRLVVWAGVGVALTNTITPAADVVRQLSAEMYSSLQRASSLLSQYNYWKDTDSFYKVPKFNMAGQLSLEKTFLLAAWIEGILYGFLCCIFGATMYIYFSSMYSRIGSRRDRHTTGMIIISAIMFFIASFHLVMNGFRLLRGYADERLAPGGPVGYLGVLRKWDHILKDTLYATQENLGSAAAIYRCWVLWNFDWRIIALPTILLFTNIAAGYVVCGTYPSIDPTASIFNPVLLQWIKTFYSIAVVLNVMTTGLMSYRIWIAHKNSASYIVGKGRLISIIRILIESAALQLIVEVVLLALYTANLNAQYILLECVTPTVAITFNTITLRIKLQSEAMARSRSMGYTDPSNAVQTIGSLPMKRLRVNINRETDQDTSEASYDDKTNAV
;
A
#
# COMPACT_ATOMS: atom_id res chain seq x y z
N MET A 1 -19.19 -53.25 1.78
CA MET A 1 -18.86 -52.53 0.51
C MET A 1 -17.57 -51.72 0.70
N PRO A 2 -16.69 -51.62 -0.30
CA PRO A 2 -15.39 -52.33 -0.26
C PRO A 2 -14.16 -51.51 0.25
N PRO A 3 -13.03 -52.20 0.52
CA PRO A 3 -11.91 -51.76 1.38
C PRO A 3 -10.86 -50.88 0.66
N ILE A 4 -11.28 -49.72 0.14
CA ILE A 4 -10.42 -48.85 -0.69
C ILE A 4 -9.98 -47.55 0.03
N LEU A 5 -10.58 -47.19 1.18
CA LEU A 5 -10.34 -45.90 1.83
C LEU A 5 -9.10 -45.84 2.74
N ALA A 6 -8.64 -46.95 3.32
CA ALA A 6 -7.52 -46.93 4.27
C ALA A 6 -6.15 -46.76 3.60
N ILE A 7 -5.95 -47.36 2.41
CA ILE A 7 -4.70 -47.25 1.63
C ILE A 7 -4.57 -45.86 0.96
N ARG A 8 -5.70 -45.17 0.72
CA ARG A 8 -5.70 -43.80 0.16
C ARG A 8 -5.26 -42.71 1.14
N SER A 9 -5.36 -42.92 2.45
CA SER A 9 -5.02 -41.90 3.46
C SER A 9 -3.52 -41.61 3.60
N ASN A 10 -2.67 -42.65 3.61
CA ASN A 10 -1.21 -42.48 3.59
C ASN A 10 -0.72 -41.87 2.26
N LEU A 11 -1.34 -42.26 1.14
CA LEU A 11 -1.01 -41.69 -0.17
C LEU A 11 -1.45 -40.22 -0.29
N ALA A 12 -2.57 -39.85 0.34
CA ALA A 12 -3.10 -38.48 0.31
C ALA A 12 -2.22 -37.50 1.07
N VAL A 13 -1.69 -37.85 2.25
CA VAL A 13 -0.84 -36.93 3.04
C VAL A 13 0.57 -36.85 2.45
N THR A 14 1.14 -37.95 1.96
CA THR A 14 2.44 -37.91 1.26
C THR A 14 2.34 -37.20 -0.09
N LYS A 15 1.20 -37.33 -0.82
CA LYS A 15 0.92 -36.45 -1.97
C LYS A 15 0.72 -35.00 -1.55
N LEU A 16 0.02 -34.73 -0.45
CA LEU A 16 -0.18 -33.36 0.05
C LEU A 16 1.14 -32.66 0.34
N ILE A 17 2.08 -33.35 0.99
CA ILE A 17 3.39 -32.82 1.35
C ILE A 17 4.29 -32.68 0.12
N ASN A 18 4.46 -33.74 -0.68
CA ASN A 18 5.43 -33.74 -1.78
C ASN A 18 4.91 -33.12 -3.09
N VAL A 19 3.60 -33.11 -3.32
CA VAL A 19 2.99 -32.64 -4.58
C VAL A 19 2.34 -31.27 -4.45
N TYR A 20 1.87 -30.89 -3.26
CA TYR A 20 1.20 -29.59 -3.07
C TYR A 20 2.03 -28.62 -2.23
N LEU A 21 2.47 -28.99 -1.02
CA LEU A 21 3.19 -28.07 -0.13
C LEU A 21 4.63 -27.80 -0.59
N GLN A 22 5.42 -28.82 -0.93
CA GLN A 22 6.80 -28.63 -1.40
C GLN A 22 6.88 -27.74 -2.67
N PRO A 23 6.03 -27.95 -3.70
CA PRO A 23 6.01 -27.08 -4.87
C PRO A 23 5.46 -25.70 -4.57
N ILE A 24 4.49 -25.52 -3.66
CA ILE A 24 4.04 -24.18 -3.25
C ILE A 24 5.18 -23.41 -2.57
N PHE A 25 5.94 -24.01 -1.66
CA PHE A 25 7.10 -23.36 -1.05
C PHE A 25 8.19 -23.05 -2.08
N LYS A 26 8.50 -23.99 -2.98
CA LYS A 26 9.50 -23.82 -4.04
C LYS A 26 9.07 -22.78 -5.08
N ASN A 27 7.78 -22.75 -5.45
CA ASN A 27 7.19 -21.78 -6.37
C ASN A 27 6.98 -20.43 -5.71
N THR A 28 6.76 -20.34 -4.40
CA THR A 28 6.72 -19.07 -3.66
C THR A 28 8.11 -18.46 -3.61
N LEU A 29 9.16 -19.25 -3.32
CA LEU A 29 10.56 -18.84 -3.46
C LEU A 29 10.91 -18.43 -4.91
N ALA A 30 10.40 -19.16 -5.91
CA ALA A 30 10.60 -18.82 -7.31
C ALA A 30 9.80 -17.57 -7.76
N LEU A 31 8.58 -17.35 -7.25
CA LEU A 31 7.78 -16.13 -7.48
C LEU A 31 8.44 -14.91 -6.83
N VAL A 32 9.08 -15.08 -5.66
CA VAL A 32 9.87 -14.02 -5.02
C VAL A 32 11.14 -13.73 -5.83
N ALA A 33 11.76 -14.74 -6.44
CA ALA A 33 12.94 -14.57 -7.30
C ALA A 33 12.63 -14.10 -8.74
N HIS A 34 11.43 -14.35 -9.26
CA HIS A 34 11.03 -14.09 -10.66
C HIS A 34 9.88 -13.09 -10.82
N SER A 35 9.44 -12.41 -9.75
CA SER A 35 8.41 -11.37 -9.84
C SER A 35 8.95 -10.09 -10.49
N ARG A 36 9.21 -10.15 -11.81
CA ARG A 36 8.93 -9.03 -12.70
C ARG A 36 7.41 -8.91 -12.85
N ILE A 37 6.75 -8.53 -11.76
CA ILE A 37 5.38 -8.02 -11.85
C ILE A 37 5.54 -6.61 -12.40
N THR A 38 4.92 -6.37 -13.56
CA THR A 38 4.89 -5.10 -14.28
C THR A 38 4.84 -3.93 -13.30
N ILE A 39 5.96 -3.22 -13.21
CA ILE A 39 6.07 -1.93 -12.51
C ILE A 39 5.03 -1.04 -13.19
N MET A 40 3.95 -0.66 -12.49
CA MET A 40 3.23 0.52 -12.92
C MET A 40 4.27 1.66 -12.93
N PRO A 41 4.46 2.37 -14.05
CA PRO A 41 5.52 3.35 -14.18
C PRO A 41 5.48 4.31 -12.99
N SER A 42 6.67 4.66 -12.48
CA SER A 42 6.91 5.57 -11.33
C SER A 42 6.06 6.84 -11.35
N ASP A 43 5.59 7.20 -12.54
CA ASP A 43 4.88 8.42 -12.89
C ASP A 43 3.46 8.46 -12.29
N LYS A 44 2.89 7.31 -11.89
CA LYS A 44 1.56 7.25 -11.23
C LYS A 44 1.57 7.39 -9.71
N LEU A 45 2.72 7.37 -9.03
CA LEU A 45 2.81 7.45 -7.57
C LEU A 45 2.83 8.89 -6.99
N ASN A 46 2.97 9.92 -7.83
CA ASN A 46 3.11 11.33 -7.41
C ASN A 46 1.89 12.19 -7.75
N ARG A 47 0.68 11.62 -7.79
CA ARG A 47 -0.55 12.38 -8.10
C ARG A 47 -1.00 13.18 -6.88
N VAL A 48 -1.18 14.49 -7.05
CA VAL A 48 -1.78 15.38 -6.05
C VAL A 48 -3.22 15.63 -6.45
N GLN A 49 -4.17 15.09 -5.70
CA GLN A 49 -5.60 15.27 -5.97
C GLN A 49 -6.14 16.52 -5.29
N THR A 50 -6.79 17.37 -6.07
CA THR A 50 -7.53 18.57 -5.65
C THR A 50 -8.90 18.60 -6.32
N ASP A 51 -9.79 19.51 -5.89
CA ASP A 51 -11.08 19.71 -6.56
C ASP A 51 -10.91 20.10 -8.03
N LEU A 52 -9.86 20.85 -8.38
CA LEU A 52 -9.55 21.18 -9.77
C LEU A 52 -9.22 19.92 -10.58
N THR A 53 -8.38 19.02 -10.05
CA THR A 53 -8.03 17.78 -10.76
C THR A 53 -9.24 16.89 -11.00
N ARG A 54 -10.21 16.89 -10.07
CA ARG A 54 -11.50 16.20 -10.23
C ARG A 54 -12.38 16.87 -11.27
N LEU A 55 -12.52 18.19 -11.22
CA LEU A 55 -13.35 18.97 -12.14
C LEU A 55 -12.89 18.83 -13.60
N LEU A 56 -11.58 18.89 -13.83
CA LEU A 56 -11.00 18.82 -15.18
C LEU A 56 -10.61 17.40 -15.62
N ASN A 57 -10.74 16.41 -14.73
CA ASN A 57 -10.30 15.03 -14.95
C ASN A 57 -8.83 14.94 -15.41
N VAL A 58 -7.94 15.56 -14.63
CA VAL A 58 -6.48 15.61 -14.86
C VAL A 58 -5.70 15.02 -13.68
N ASP A 59 -4.42 14.73 -13.86
CA ASP A 59 -3.57 14.06 -12.86
C ASP A 59 -2.75 15.05 -12.00
N SER A 60 -2.65 16.31 -12.42
CA SER A 60 -1.85 17.35 -11.77
C SER A 60 -2.61 18.67 -11.67
N PRO A 61 -2.56 19.41 -10.54
CA PRO A 61 -3.25 20.68 -10.35
C PRO A 61 -2.50 21.86 -11.01
N ILE A 62 -1.79 21.59 -12.11
CA ILE A 62 -0.98 22.54 -12.86
C ILE A 62 -1.73 22.94 -14.14
N ILE A 63 -1.88 24.24 -14.34
CA ILE A 63 -2.52 24.82 -15.52
C ILE A 63 -1.48 25.65 -16.30
N LEU A 64 -1.40 25.42 -17.61
CA LEU A 64 -0.73 26.35 -18.54
C LEU A 64 -1.67 27.51 -18.85
N ALA A 65 -1.23 28.74 -18.63
CA ALA A 65 -2.01 29.94 -18.94
C ALA A 65 -2.24 30.12 -20.46
N PRO A 66 -3.40 30.64 -20.90
CA PRO A 66 -3.56 31.09 -22.28
C PRO A 66 -2.70 32.36 -22.51
N MET A 67 -1.65 32.24 -23.32
CA MET A 67 -0.73 33.35 -23.61
C MET A 67 -0.74 33.66 -25.10
N ALA A 68 -1.30 34.80 -25.50
CA ALA A 68 -1.30 35.20 -26.91
C ALA A 68 0.14 35.24 -27.47
N LEU A 69 0.32 34.71 -28.68
CA LEU A 69 1.60 34.61 -29.40
C LEU A 69 2.64 33.64 -28.80
N ALA A 70 2.63 33.38 -27.48
CA ALA A 70 3.54 32.43 -26.83
C ALA A 70 3.00 31.00 -26.80
N ASN A 71 1.69 30.85 -26.57
CA ASN A 71 1.05 29.58 -26.31
C ASN A 71 0.43 29.00 -27.58
N THR A 72 1.13 28.03 -28.16
CA THR A 72 0.75 27.31 -29.38
C THR A 72 -0.12 26.09 -29.06
N GLU A 73 -0.80 25.57 -30.08
CA GLU A 73 -1.46 24.26 -30.03
C GLU A 73 -0.52 23.14 -29.58
N ASN A 74 0.76 23.19 -29.98
CA ASN A 74 1.77 22.20 -29.60
C ASN A 74 2.08 22.27 -28.11
N LEU A 75 2.22 23.48 -27.54
CA LEU A 75 2.46 23.65 -26.12
C LEU A 75 1.25 23.18 -25.29
N ALA A 76 0.03 23.53 -25.70
CA ALA A 76 -1.19 23.05 -25.06
C ALA A 76 -1.28 21.51 -25.06
N CYS A 77 -1.00 20.88 -26.21
CA CYS A 77 -0.93 19.43 -26.35
C CYS A 77 0.14 18.82 -25.44
N ALA A 78 1.36 19.35 -25.45
CA ALA A 78 2.48 18.83 -24.68
C ALA A 78 2.20 18.85 -23.17
N VAL A 79 1.60 19.94 -22.67
CA VAL A 79 1.18 20.04 -21.27
C VAL A 79 0.03 19.07 -20.97
N SER A 80 -1.03 19.06 -21.77
CA SER A 80 -2.18 18.17 -21.55
C SER A 80 -1.80 16.68 -21.59
N ALA A 81 -0.85 16.29 -22.45
CA ALA A 81 -0.37 14.91 -22.54
C ALA A 81 0.34 14.41 -21.27
N THR A 82 0.79 15.31 -20.38
CA THR A 82 1.39 14.94 -19.09
C THR A 82 0.38 14.73 -17.96
N GLY A 83 -0.89 15.04 -18.20
CA GLY A 83 -1.92 15.06 -17.15
C GLY A 83 -1.98 16.35 -16.34
N ALA A 84 -1.29 17.42 -16.76
CA ALA A 84 -1.63 18.80 -16.40
C ALA A 84 -2.71 19.34 -17.36
N PHE A 85 -3.24 20.54 -17.13
CA PHE A 85 -4.25 21.13 -18.01
C PHE A 85 -3.68 22.23 -18.91
N GLY A 86 -3.70 22.00 -20.22
CA GLY A 86 -3.26 22.97 -21.23
C GLY A 86 -4.37 23.92 -21.68
N PHE A 87 -4.16 25.24 -21.61
CA PHE A 87 -4.92 26.18 -22.44
C PHE A 87 -4.17 26.49 -23.73
N MET A 88 -4.89 26.87 -24.79
CA MET A 88 -4.37 27.55 -25.97
C MET A 88 -4.82 29.02 -25.93
N GLY A 89 -3.94 29.96 -26.30
CA GLY A 89 -4.31 31.38 -26.40
C GLY A 89 -5.02 31.69 -27.72
N ALA A 90 -6.30 32.06 -27.70
CA ALA A 90 -7.03 32.47 -28.89
C ALA A 90 -6.55 33.81 -29.43
N GLY A 91 -6.05 34.71 -28.57
CA GLY A 91 -5.48 36.02 -28.94
C GLY A 91 -6.31 36.73 -30.01
N PHE A 92 -5.71 36.89 -31.19
CA PHE A 92 -6.29 37.53 -32.37
C PHE A 92 -6.67 36.55 -33.50
N LEU A 93 -6.71 35.24 -33.21
CA LEU A 93 -7.05 34.20 -34.19
C LEU A 93 -8.48 34.34 -34.70
N SER A 94 -8.65 34.13 -36.00
CA SER A 94 -9.97 34.05 -36.63
C SER A 94 -10.72 32.77 -36.24
N PRO A 95 -12.05 32.71 -36.40
CA PRO A 95 -12.83 31.49 -36.20
C PRO A 95 -12.31 30.29 -37.01
N SER A 96 -11.89 30.50 -38.26
CA SER A 96 -11.31 29.43 -39.10
C SER A 96 -9.99 28.90 -38.54
N ASP A 97 -9.12 29.78 -38.05
CA ASP A 97 -7.85 29.37 -37.42
C ASP A 97 -8.10 28.59 -36.13
N LEU A 98 -9.12 28.97 -35.36
CA LEU A 98 -9.50 28.27 -34.13
C LEU A 98 -9.96 26.84 -34.44
N ARG A 99 -10.84 26.65 -35.43
CA ARG A 99 -11.28 25.31 -35.87
C ARG A 99 -10.09 24.48 -36.36
N GLN A 100 -9.22 25.06 -37.19
CA GLN A 100 -8.03 24.37 -37.70
C GLN A 100 -7.12 23.89 -36.56
N LYS A 101 -6.78 24.79 -35.62
CA LYS A 101 -5.91 24.46 -34.49
C LYS A 101 -6.53 23.45 -33.55
N LEU A 102 -7.83 23.55 -33.27
CA LEU A 102 -8.53 22.56 -32.42
C LEU A 102 -8.61 21.19 -33.10
N SER A 103 -8.80 21.13 -34.42
CA SER A 103 -8.69 19.89 -35.19
C SER A 103 -7.28 19.29 -35.09
N MET A 104 -6.22 20.10 -35.16
CA MET A 104 -4.85 19.63 -34.96
C MET A 104 -4.64 19.08 -33.55
N ILE A 105 -5.09 19.79 -32.52
CA ILE A 105 -5.01 19.33 -31.12
C ILE A 105 -5.73 17.98 -30.96
N ARG A 106 -6.93 17.85 -31.54
CA ARG A 106 -7.70 16.61 -31.52
C ARG A 106 -6.92 15.44 -32.14
N GLN A 107 -6.25 15.67 -33.27
CA GLN A 107 -5.43 14.67 -33.94
C GLN A 107 -4.19 14.30 -33.11
N THR A 108 -3.45 15.30 -32.61
CA THR A 108 -2.24 15.10 -31.80
C THR A 108 -2.53 14.32 -30.51
N LEU A 109 -3.63 14.64 -29.84
CA LEU A 109 -4.06 13.98 -28.59
C LEU A 109 -4.89 12.71 -28.84
N GLN A 110 -5.13 12.34 -30.10
CA GLN A 110 -5.90 11.15 -30.50
C GLN A 110 -7.30 11.08 -29.88
N VAL A 111 -8.00 12.23 -29.85
CA VAL A 111 -9.33 12.35 -29.24
C VAL A 111 -10.40 12.11 -30.30
N GLY A 112 -11.31 11.15 -30.06
CA GLY A 112 -12.44 10.90 -30.95
C GLY A 112 -13.36 12.13 -31.08
N VAL A 113 -13.98 12.33 -32.25
CA VAL A 113 -14.82 13.51 -32.58
C VAL A 113 -15.96 13.72 -31.57
N ASP A 114 -16.50 12.64 -31.01
CA ASP A 114 -17.59 12.72 -30.05
C ASP A 114 -17.16 13.17 -28.65
N LYS A 115 -15.86 13.06 -28.34
CA LYS A 115 -15.31 13.35 -27.02
C LYS A 115 -14.83 14.80 -26.91
N PRO A 116 -14.94 15.41 -25.70
CA PRO A 116 -14.37 16.71 -25.45
C PRO A 116 -12.85 16.71 -25.61
N ILE A 117 -12.31 17.79 -26.17
CA ILE A 117 -10.85 17.97 -26.27
C ILE A 117 -10.33 18.36 -24.87
N PRO A 118 -9.33 17.65 -24.29
CA PRO A 118 -8.81 17.89 -22.95
C PRO A 118 -7.83 19.08 -22.93
N VAL A 119 -8.24 20.18 -23.55
CA VAL A 119 -7.56 21.48 -23.53
C VAL A 119 -8.60 22.57 -23.33
N GLY A 120 -8.17 23.72 -22.83
CA GLY A 120 -8.97 24.93 -22.81
C GLY A 120 -8.57 25.93 -23.88
N VAL A 121 -9.43 26.92 -24.13
CA VAL A 121 -9.12 28.06 -25.02
C VAL A 121 -9.37 29.37 -24.29
N GLY A 122 -8.38 30.28 -24.33
CA GLY A 122 -8.49 31.58 -23.66
C GLY A 122 -8.70 32.74 -24.61
N PHE A 123 -9.67 33.59 -24.30
CA PHE A 123 -10.05 34.77 -25.08
C PHE A 123 -9.77 36.07 -24.34
N ILE A 124 -9.45 37.09 -25.13
CA ILE A 124 -9.32 38.48 -24.69
C ILE A 124 -10.67 39.17 -24.94
N GLY A 125 -11.30 39.65 -23.89
CA GLY A 125 -12.68 40.14 -23.87
C GLY A 125 -12.87 41.37 -24.76
N TRP A 126 -11.98 42.35 -24.73
CA TRP A 126 -12.06 43.52 -25.61
C TRP A 126 -11.87 43.18 -27.10
N VAL A 127 -11.24 42.04 -27.40
CA VAL A 127 -11.17 41.51 -28.77
C VAL A 127 -12.51 40.85 -29.12
N LEU A 128 -13.08 40.04 -28.22
CA LEU A 128 -14.41 39.47 -28.41
C LEU A 128 -15.48 40.54 -28.62
N GLU A 129 -15.41 41.66 -27.91
CA GLU A 129 -16.34 42.79 -28.07
C GLU A 129 -16.33 43.37 -29.50
N LYS A 130 -15.24 43.19 -30.25
CA LYS A 130 -15.10 43.62 -31.64
C LYS A 130 -15.45 42.53 -32.65
N THR A 131 -15.44 41.26 -32.26
CA THR A 131 -15.50 40.12 -33.19
C THR A 131 -16.70 39.20 -32.99
N GLU A 132 -17.27 39.15 -31.79
CA GLU A 132 -18.28 38.15 -31.42
C GLU A 132 -19.66 38.45 -32.00
N GLU A 133 -19.92 39.70 -32.41
CA GLU A 133 -21.15 40.10 -33.12
C GLU A 133 -21.10 39.80 -34.64
N SER A 134 -20.05 39.14 -35.13
CA SER A 134 -19.91 38.76 -36.54
C SER A 134 -20.78 37.55 -36.92
N GLU A 135 -20.94 37.29 -38.22
CA GLU A 135 -21.68 36.11 -38.73
C GLU A 135 -21.04 34.77 -38.32
N ASP A 136 -19.73 34.75 -38.06
CA ASP A 136 -18.99 33.58 -37.56
C ASP A 136 -18.32 33.89 -36.20
N PRO A 137 -19.06 33.77 -35.08
CA PRO A 137 -18.54 34.12 -33.76
C PRO A 137 -17.44 33.18 -33.27
N ARG A 138 -16.46 33.70 -32.54
CA ARG A 138 -15.27 32.95 -32.11
C ARG A 138 -15.58 31.98 -30.99
N ILE A 139 -16.46 32.34 -30.04
CA ILE A 139 -16.87 31.42 -28.96
C ILE A 139 -17.60 30.24 -29.56
N ARG A 140 -18.51 30.48 -30.51
CA ARG A 140 -19.27 29.41 -31.19
C ARG A 140 -18.33 28.43 -31.89
N ALA A 141 -17.35 28.92 -32.65
CA ALA A 141 -16.37 28.08 -33.34
C ALA A 141 -15.62 27.13 -32.39
N VAL A 142 -15.34 27.57 -31.16
CA VAL A 142 -14.66 26.76 -30.14
C VAL A 142 -15.61 25.79 -29.43
N LEU A 143 -16.86 26.19 -29.19
CA LEU A 143 -17.87 25.34 -28.58
C LEU A 143 -18.26 24.16 -29.48
N GLU A 144 -18.34 24.38 -30.80
CA GLU A 144 -18.60 23.35 -31.81
C GLU A 144 -17.55 22.23 -31.77
N GLU A 145 -16.31 22.56 -31.44
CA GLU A 145 -15.19 21.61 -31.27
C GLU A 145 -15.16 20.91 -29.90
N LYS A 146 -16.15 21.15 -29.03
CA LYS A 146 -16.28 20.49 -27.70
C LYS A 146 -15.04 20.64 -26.82
N VAL A 147 -14.48 21.84 -26.69
CA VAL A 147 -13.36 22.06 -25.75
C VAL A 147 -13.78 21.83 -24.29
N ALA A 148 -12.85 21.36 -23.47
CA ALA A 148 -13.11 21.11 -22.06
C ALA A 148 -13.34 22.41 -21.27
N ALA A 149 -12.62 23.48 -21.61
CA ALA A 149 -12.72 24.75 -20.88
C ALA A 149 -12.60 25.98 -21.78
N ILE A 150 -13.22 27.08 -21.36
CA ILE A 150 -13.04 28.42 -21.93
C ILE A 150 -12.58 29.36 -20.83
N TRP A 151 -11.57 30.18 -21.14
CA TRP A 151 -11.05 31.21 -20.26
C TRP A 151 -11.39 32.59 -20.81
N LEU A 152 -12.12 33.39 -20.05
CA LEU A 152 -12.50 34.76 -20.40
C LEU A 152 -11.74 35.77 -19.53
N ALA A 153 -11.01 36.68 -20.15
CA ALA A 153 -10.24 37.71 -19.44
C ALA A 153 -10.29 39.06 -20.16
N PHE A 154 -10.11 40.17 -19.42
CA PHE A 154 -9.89 41.51 -19.98
C PHE A 154 -11.01 42.00 -20.92
N GLY A 155 -12.25 42.06 -20.43
CA GLY A 155 -13.40 42.63 -21.13
C GLY A 155 -14.42 43.24 -20.18
N THR A 156 -15.30 44.06 -20.73
CA THR A 156 -16.41 44.71 -20.02
C THR A 156 -17.71 43.90 -20.10
N LYS A 157 -17.87 43.09 -21.15
CA LYS A 157 -19.05 42.23 -21.39
C LYS A 157 -18.85 40.75 -21.04
N LEU A 158 -17.95 40.41 -20.10
CA LEU A 158 -17.63 39.00 -19.82
C LEU A 158 -18.86 38.18 -19.40
N GLY A 159 -19.78 38.75 -18.62
CA GLY A 159 -21.01 38.09 -18.18
C GLY A 159 -21.91 37.62 -19.33
N SER A 160 -22.04 38.40 -20.42
CA SER A 160 -22.85 37.98 -21.57
C SER A 160 -22.23 36.81 -22.33
N TYR A 161 -20.90 36.72 -22.36
CA TYR A 161 -20.20 35.57 -22.96
C TYR A 161 -20.35 34.31 -22.09
N VAL A 162 -20.38 34.45 -20.77
CA VAL A 162 -20.71 33.35 -19.86
C VAL A 162 -22.13 32.85 -20.11
N GLU A 163 -23.10 33.75 -20.22
CA GLU A 163 -24.49 33.40 -20.55
C GLU A 163 -24.60 32.69 -21.91
N GLN A 164 -23.91 33.21 -22.94
CA GLN A 164 -23.85 32.60 -24.27
C GLN A 164 -23.31 31.16 -24.22
N ILE A 165 -22.22 30.92 -23.48
CA ILE A 165 -21.64 29.58 -23.31
C ILE A 165 -22.62 28.65 -22.60
N ARG A 166 -23.28 29.12 -21.52
CA ARG A 166 -24.25 28.32 -20.75
C ARG A 166 -25.51 28.01 -21.56
N ALA A 167 -26.00 28.96 -22.33
CA ALA A 167 -27.14 28.75 -23.23
C ALA A 167 -26.83 27.67 -24.26
N TYR A 168 -25.62 27.68 -24.84
CA TYR A 168 -25.18 26.64 -25.76
C TYR A 168 -25.02 25.27 -25.07
N ASP A 169 -24.39 25.24 -23.89
CA ASP A 169 -24.20 24.01 -23.11
C ASP A 169 -25.52 23.37 -22.67
N SER A 170 -26.57 24.17 -22.43
CA SER A 170 -27.89 23.65 -22.04
C SER A 170 -28.54 22.71 -23.07
N GLN A 171 -28.03 22.74 -24.31
CA GLN A 171 -28.52 21.94 -25.43
C GLN A 171 -27.70 20.66 -25.67
N ARG A 172 -26.69 20.38 -24.84
CA ARG A 172 -25.78 19.23 -24.99
C ARG A 172 -25.38 18.61 -23.65
N GLU A 173 -24.88 17.37 -23.71
CA GLU A 173 -24.44 16.63 -22.51
C GLU A 173 -23.12 17.16 -21.94
N HIS A 174 -22.24 17.70 -22.79
CA HIS A 174 -20.94 18.23 -22.40
C HIS A 174 -21.07 19.65 -21.83
N LYS A 175 -20.65 19.85 -20.58
CA LYS A 175 -20.55 21.17 -19.95
C LYS A 175 -19.12 21.70 -20.11
N THR A 176 -18.98 22.89 -20.69
CA THR A 176 -17.69 23.59 -20.76
C THR A 176 -17.38 24.29 -19.44
N VAL A 177 -16.19 24.04 -18.90
CA VAL A 177 -15.71 24.70 -17.67
C VAL A 177 -15.29 26.13 -17.99
N ILE A 178 -15.79 27.12 -17.24
CA ILE A 178 -15.52 28.54 -17.47
C ILE A 178 -14.55 29.08 -16.42
N PHE A 179 -13.44 29.63 -16.91
CA PHE A 179 -12.41 30.32 -16.13
C PHE A 179 -12.53 31.83 -16.33
N THR A 180 -12.30 32.61 -15.28
CA THR A 180 -12.10 34.06 -15.42
C THR A 180 -11.04 34.59 -14.46
N ILE A 181 -10.29 35.60 -14.91
CA ILE A 181 -9.29 36.28 -14.08
C ILE A 181 -9.98 37.29 -13.17
N VAL A 182 -9.51 37.33 -11.93
CA VAL A 182 -9.88 38.35 -10.95
C VAL A 182 -8.62 38.92 -10.31
N ASN A 183 -8.59 40.26 -10.19
CA ASN A 183 -7.50 41.02 -9.59
C ASN A 183 -7.93 41.72 -8.28
N SER A 184 -9.21 41.57 -7.89
CA SER A 184 -9.79 42.13 -6.67
C SER A 184 -10.90 41.23 -6.09
N VAL A 185 -11.28 41.49 -4.84
CA VAL A 185 -12.38 40.80 -4.16
C VAL A 185 -13.72 41.14 -4.81
N GLU A 186 -13.90 42.38 -5.25
CA GLU A 186 -15.11 42.86 -5.90
C GLU A 186 -15.34 42.15 -7.24
N GLU A 187 -14.29 41.93 -8.02
CA GLU A 187 -14.35 41.14 -9.25
C GLU A 187 -14.66 39.67 -8.97
N ALA A 188 -14.08 39.07 -7.92
CA ALA A 188 -14.37 37.71 -7.49
C ALA A 188 -15.84 37.51 -7.11
N LEU A 189 -16.41 38.43 -6.31
CA LEU A 189 -17.82 38.40 -5.93
C LEU A 189 -18.74 38.59 -7.14
N ARG A 190 -18.39 39.48 -8.07
CA ARG A 190 -19.16 39.70 -9.30
C ARG A 190 -19.16 38.44 -10.18
N ALA A 191 -17.98 37.89 -10.46
CA ALA A 191 -17.84 36.69 -11.28
C ALA A 191 -18.58 35.48 -10.66
N THR A 192 -18.62 35.39 -9.33
CA THR A 192 -19.33 34.34 -8.60
C THR A 192 -20.84 34.52 -8.62
N ASN A 193 -21.33 35.68 -8.19
CA ASN A 193 -22.74 35.89 -7.92
C ASN A 193 -23.55 36.22 -9.18
N GLU A 194 -22.97 37.01 -10.08
CA GLU A 194 -23.65 37.46 -11.30
C GLU A 194 -23.39 36.50 -12.46
N TRP A 195 -22.11 36.15 -12.70
CA TRP A 195 -21.74 35.37 -13.89
C TRP A 195 -21.78 33.86 -13.66
N LYS A 196 -21.60 33.40 -12.41
CA LYS A 196 -21.61 31.97 -12.04
C LYS A 196 -20.59 31.15 -12.84
N VAL A 197 -19.36 31.65 -12.88
CA VAL A 197 -18.21 30.91 -13.46
C VAL A 197 -17.89 29.66 -12.63
N ASP A 198 -17.15 28.70 -13.19
CA ASP A 198 -16.76 27.49 -12.43
C ASP A 198 -15.41 27.65 -11.72
N VAL A 199 -14.50 28.45 -12.28
CA VAL A 199 -13.15 28.67 -11.75
C VAL A 199 -12.74 30.14 -11.79
N LEU A 200 -12.31 30.66 -10.65
CA LEU A 200 -11.68 31.97 -10.51
C LEU A 200 -10.16 31.84 -10.54
N VAL A 201 -9.52 32.68 -11.33
CA VAL A 201 -8.07 32.78 -11.41
C VAL A 201 -7.65 34.04 -10.65
N ALA A 202 -7.26 33.86 -9.39
CA ALA A 202 -6.72 34.93 -8.55
C ALA A 202 -5.33 35.29 -9.08
N GLN A 203 -5.23 36.40 -9.83
CA GLN A 203 -4.01 36.81 -10.51
C GLN A 203 -3.36 37.99 -9.79
N GLY A 204 -2.20 37.74 -9.18
CA GLY A 204 -1.41 38.76 -8.51
C GLY A 204 -0.60 39.64 -9.48
N ILE A 205 -0.14 40.79 -8.97
CA ILE A 205 0.65 41.80 -9.71
C ILE A 205 2.00 41.28 -10.25
N GLU A 206 2.46 40.16 -9.70
CA GLU A 206 3.67 39.43 -10.08
C GLU A 206 3.58 38.74 -11.45
N SER A 207 2.36 38.59 -11.97
CA SER A 207 2.07 37.95 -13.25
C SER A 207 2.73 38.67 -14.43
N GLY A 208 3.12 37.90 -15.45
CA GLY A 208 3.61 38.41 -16.73
C GLY A 208 2.47 38.66 -17.70
N GLY A 209 2.67 39.57 -18.65
CA GLY A 209 1.61 40.02 -19.55
C GLY A 209 0.56 40.84 -18.80
N HIS A 210 -0.65 40.90 -19.37
CA HIS A 210 -1.71 41.77 -18.86
C HIS A 210 -2.34 41.28 -17.55
N GLY A 211 -2.69 42.24 -16.70
CA GLY A 211 -3.26 42.03 -15.38
C GLY A 211 -3.58 43.36 -14.70
N GLY A 212 -4.26 43.31 -13.56
CA GLY A 212 -4.61 44.51 -12.81
C GLY A 212 -3.38 45.31 -12.40
N SER A 213 -3.29 46.55 -12.87
CA SER A 213 -2.21 47.49 -12.57
C SER A 213 -2.04 47.76 -11.07
N GLU A 214 -3.14 47.67 -10.31
CA GLU A 214 -3.21 47.87 -8.87
C GLU A 214 -3.51 46.55 -8.11
N ALA A 215 -3.37 45.39 -8.76
CA ALA A 215 -3.65 44.11 -8.13
C ALA A 215 -2.80 43.92 -6.86
N PRO A 216 -3.34 43.35 -5.76
CA PRO A 216 -2.52 42.96 -4.63
C PRO A 216 -1.52 41.86 -5.01
N PRO A 217 -0.42 41.67 -4.25
CA PRO A 217 0.43 40.50 -4.36
C PRO A 217 -0.37 39.21 -4.23
N LEU A 218 -0.01 38.17 -4.99
CA LEU A 218 -0.78 36.93 -5.10
C LEU A 218 -1.12 36.31 -3.74
N LEU A 219 -0.16 36.28 -2.82
CA LEU A 219 -0.38 35.67 -1.50
C LEU A 219 -1.51 36.36 -0.71
N THR A 220 -1.61 37.69 -0.83
CA THR A 220 -2.65 38.47 -0.15
C THR A 220 -3.98 38.37 -0.90
N LEU A 221 -3.95 38.50 -2.24
CA LEU A 221 -5.15 38.40 -3.06
C LEU A 221 -5.82 37.03 -2.92
N LEU A 222 -5.05 35.95 -2.94
CA LEU A 222 -5.56 34.58 -2.84
C LEU A 222 -6.38 34.37 -1.55
N GLN A 223 -5.85 34.78 -0.40
CA GLN A 223 -6.57 34.66 0.87
C GLN A 223 -7.83 35.53 0.89
N ALA A 224 -7.70 36.79 0.49
CA ALA A 224 -8.83 37.72 0.47
C ALA A 224 -9.98 37.23 -0.43
N VAL A 225 -9.67 36.57 -1.54
CA VAL A 225 -10.67 35.95 -2.43
C VAL A 225 -11.28 34.71 -1.77
N ILE A 226 -10.47 33.79 -1.23
CA ILE A 226 -10.99 32.55 -0.61
C ILE A 226 -11.93 32.88 0.57
N ASP A 227 -11.57 33.85 1.41
CA ASP A 227 -12.31 34.20 2.63
C ASP A 227 -13.73 34.72 2.37
N VAL A 228 -14.00 35.31 1.20
CA VAL A 228 -15.32 35.90 0.89
C VAL A 228 -16.22 34.97 0.08
N LEU A 229 -15.68 33.87 -0.46
CA LEU A 229 -16.43 32.98 -1.33
C LEU A 229 -17.26 31.97 -0.52
N PRO A 230 -18.47 31.62 -0.98
CA PRO A 230 -19.25 30.58 -0.34
C PRO A 230 -18.62 29.20 -0.57
N ASN A 231 -18.90 28.24 0.32
CA ASN A 231 -18.35 26.87 0.24
C ASN A 231 -18.72 26.12 -1.06
N ASP A 232 -19.86 26.45 -1.67
CA ASP A 232 -20.34 25.92 -2.95
C ASP A 232 -20.02 26.84 -4.14
N GLY A 233 -19.16 27.84 -3.93
CA GLY A 233 -18.68 28.77 -4.94
C GLY A 233 -17.69 28.16 -5.95
N PRO A 234 -17.21 28.97 -6.92
CA PRO A 234 -16.22 28.54 -7.88
C PRO A 234 -14.90 28.14 -7.22
N LEU A 235 -14.18 27.21 -7.87
CA LEU A 235 -12.84 26.86 -7.42
C LEU A 235 -11.89 28.05 -7.62
N VAL A 236 -10.96 28.25 -6.70
CA VAL A 236 -9.96 29.32 -6.81
C VAL A 236 -8.62 28.72 -7.19
N VAL A 237 -8.04 29.17 -8.30
CA VAL A 237 -6.68 28.82 -8.72
C VAL A 237 -5.78 30.05 -8.65
N ALA A 238 -4.53 29.85 -8.26
CA ALA A 238 -3.58 30.93 -8.02
C ALA A 238 -2.68 31.20 -9.25
N ALA A 239 -2.48 32.47 -9.61
CA ALA A 239 -1.69 32.86 -10.78
C ALA A 239 -0.77 34.08 -10.50
N GLY A 240 0.47 34.01 -10.96
CA GLY A 240 1.44 35.12 -10.87
C GLY A 240 2.65 34.79 -9.99
N GLY A 241 3.86 35.06 -10.48
CA GLY A 241 5.11 34.82 -9.72
C GLY A 241 5.47 33.34 -9.45
N VAL A 242 4.76 32.38 -10.05
CA VAL A 242 4.97 30.94 -9.84
C VAL A 242 5.86 30.34 -10.95
N SER A 243 7.01 29.77 -10.56
CA SER A 243 7.95 29.10 -11.47
C SER A 243 8.50 27.75 -10.95
N THR A 244 8.25 27.38 -9.70
CA THR A 244 8.83 26.17 -9.06
C THR A 244 7.78 25.33 -8.35
N GLY A 245 7.99 24.03 -8.20
CA GLY A 245 7.02 23.15 -7.54
C GLY A 245 6.85 23.45 -6.05
N LYS A 246 7.86 24.05 -5.40
CA LYS A 246 7.78 24.54 -4.02
C LYS A 246 6.75 25.65 -3.85
N GLN A 247 6.72 26.59 -4.78
CA GLN A 247 5.72 27.67 -4.80
C GLN A 247 4.32 27.10 -5.04
N ILE A 248 4.20 26.10 -5.90
CA ILE A 248 2.93 25.39 -6.13
C ILE A 248 2.43 24.77 -4.83
N ALA A 249 3.27 24.00 -4.14
CA ALA A 249 2.92 23.40 -2.87
C ALA A 249 2.47 24.43 -1.83
N ALA A 250 3.16 25.58 -1.73
CA ALA A 250 2.78 26.66 -0.82
C ALA A 250 1.38 27.20 -1.13
N LEU A 251 1.06 27.47 -2.40
CA LEU A 251 -0.25 27.98 -2.80
C LEU A 251 -1.37 26.95 -2.57
N LEU A 252 -1.10 25.66 -2.80
CA LEU A 252 -2.05 24.60 -2.46
C LEU A 252 -2.31 24.54 -0.94
N THR A 253 -1.27 24.69 -0.10
CA THR A 253 -1.46 24.76 1.36
C THR A 253 -2.20 26.01 1.82
N MET A 254 -2.25 27.05 0.99
CA MET A 254 -3.04 28.26 1.21
C MET A 254 -4.50 28.14 0.74
N GLY A 255 -4.92 26.97 0.26
CA GLY A 255 -6.31 26.71 -0.14
C GLY A 255 -6.60 26.88 -1.63
N ALA A 256 -5.60 27.18 -2.47
CA ALA A 256 -5.81 27.14 -3.92
C ALA A 256 -6.13 25.71 -4.39
N SER A 257 -7.14 25.54 -5.24
CA SER A 257 -7.48 24.25 -5.85
C SER A 257 -6.47 23.85 -6.93
N GLY A 258 -5.65 24.79 -7.41
CA GLY A 258 -4.57 24.56 -8.36
C GLY A 258 -3.84 25.85 -8.69
N VAL A 259 -2.91 25.77 -9.64
CA VAL A 259 -2.02 26.88 -9.98
C VAL A 259 -1.92 27.09 -11.47
N VAL A 260 -1.76 28.34 -11.88
CA VAL A 260 -1.57 28.75 -13.27
C VAL A 260 -0.15 29.27 -13.44
N LEU A 261 0.57 28.70 -14.40
CA LEU A 261 1.89 29.16 -14.79
C LEU A 261 1.86 29.68 -16.23
N GLY A 262 2.47 30.85 -16.44
CA GLY A 262 2.73 31.41 -17.76
C GLY A 262 4.22 31.45 -18.04
N THR A 263 4.96 32.30 -17.31
CA THR A 263 6.39 32.56 -17.55
C THR A 263 7.28 31.31 -17.54
N ARG A 264 7.03 30.34 -16.65
CA ARG A 264 7.78 29.07 -16.61
C ARG A 264 7.68 28.26 -17.90
N PHE A 265 6.55 28.35 -18.61
CA PHE A 265 6.31 27.67 -19.88
C PHE A 265 6.80 28.48 -21.09
N LEU A 266 7.29 29.71 -20.90
CA LEU A 266 7.99 30.43 -21.97
C LEU A 266 9.37 29.81 -22.27
N PHE A 267 9.94 29.12 -21.28
CA PHE A 267 11.21 28.41 -21.35
C PHE A 267 11.05 26.95 -21.83
N THR A 268 10.21 26.73 -22.84
CA THR A 268 10.03 25.40 -23.43
C THR A 268 10.23 25.40 -24.93
N ASP A 269 10.48 24.21 -25.48
CA ASP A 269 10.69 24.03 -26.91
C ASP A 269 9.42 24.37 -27.70
N GLU A 270 8.26 23.97 -27.18
CA GLU A 270 6.94 24.12 -27.80
C GLU A 270 6.38 25.55 -27.72
N CYS A 271 6.97 26.41 -26.90
CA CYS A 271 6.63 27.83 -26.82
C CYS A 271 6.88 28.52 -28.17
N GLY A 272 5.89 29.28 -28.64
CA GLY A 272 5.90 29.98 -29.94
C GLY A 272 6.73 31.26 -29.98
N TYR A 273 7.45 31.59 -28.91
CA TYR A 273 8.41 32.69 -28.93
C TYR A 273 9.60 32.37 -29.84
N THR A 274 10.04 33.39 -30.58
CA THR A 274 11.23 33.30 -31.43
C THR A 274 12.49 33.11 -30.60
N ASP A 275 13.56 32.60 -31.22
CA ASP A 275 14.85 32.40 -30.55
C ASP A 275 15.37 33.69 -29.92
N ALA A 276 15.21 34.84 -30.60
CA ALA A 276 15.53 36.16 -30.06
C ALA A 276 14.77 36.49 -28.76
N LYS A 277 13.48 36.12 -28.67
CA LYS A 277 12.69 36.30 -27.43
C LYS A 277 13.14 35.33 -26.34
N LYS A 278 13.47 34.08 -26.69
CA LYS A 278 13.99 33.09 -25.74
C LYS A 278 15.35 33.50 -25.18
N GLU A 279 16.21 34.10 -26.00
CA GLU A 279 17.49 34.65 -25.54
C GLU A 279 17.31 35.78 -24.53
N VAL A 280 16.39 36.72 -24.80
CA VAL A 280 16.03 37.78 -23.84
C VAL A 280 15.52 37.20 -22.51
N LEU A 281 14.72 36.12 -22.56
CA LEU A 281 14.25 35.43 -21.34
C LEU A 281 15.40 34.79 -20.55
N ILE A 282 16.34 34.12 -21.23
CA ILE A 282 17.50 33.45 -20.60
C ILE A 282 18.41 34.47 -19.90
N GLN A 283 18.56 35.66 -20.47
CA GLN A 283 19.41 36.73 -19.93
C GLN A 283 18.73 37.54 -18.81
N ALA A 284 17.42 37.39 -18.62
CA ALA A 284 16.67 38.19 -17.65
C ALA A 284 17.03 37.82 -16.20
N GLY A 285 17.48 38.82 -15.42
CA GLY A 285 17.67 38.73 -13.97
C GLY A 285 16.38 38.97 -13.17
N ILE A 286 16.43 38.74 -11.86
CA ILE A 286 15.24 38.71 -10.97
C ILE A 286 14.44 40.03 -10.94
N ASN A 287 15.10 41.17 -11.14
CA ASN A 287 14.48 42.50 -11.14
C ASN A 287 14.26 43.05 -12.55
N SER A 288 14.36 42.23 -13.59
CA SER A 288 14.38 42.69 -14.97
C SER A 288 13.00 42.86 -15.59
N THR A 289 11.91 42.79 -14.81
CA THR A 289 10.56 42.97 -15.36
C THR A 289 9.90 44.21 -14.79
N VAL A 290 9.20 44.94 -15.65
CA VAL A 290 8.45 46.15 -15.28
C VAL A 290 7.07 46.09 -15.89
N ARG A 291 6.12 46.76 -15.23
CA ARG A 291 4.71 46.78 -15.58
C ARG A 291 4.32 48.20 -16.01
N GLY A 292 3.55 48.31 -17.09
CA GLY A 292 3.06 49.58 -17.60
C GLY A 292 2.63 49.51 -19.06
N MET A 293 2.07 50.61 -19.57
CA MET A 293 1.50 50.69 -20.92
C MET A 293 2.54 50.94 -22.03
N ALA A 294 3.79 51.25 -21.68
CA ALA A 294 4.83 51.61 -22.65
C ALA A 294 5.02 50.55 -23.75
N PHE A 295 4.93 49.27 -23.39
CA PHE A 295 5.04 48.15 -24.34
C PHE A 295 3.82 48.04 -25.26
N ASP A 296 2.62 48.33 -24.76
CA ASP A 296 1.38 48.32 -25.54
C ASP A 296 1.28 49.52 -26.48
N GLU A 297 1.80 50.68 -26.08
CA GLU A 297 1.85 51.89 -26.89
C GLU A 297 2.67 51.65 -28.16
N VAL A 298 3.90 51.13 -28.03
CA VAL A 298 4.74 50.81 -29.18
C VAL A 298 4.27 49.55 -29.93
N GLY A 299 3.70 48.59 -29.20
CA GLY A 299 3.09 47.37 -29.73
C GLY A 299 1.72 47.57 -30.38
N ARG A 300 1.14 48.77 -30.27
CA ARG A 300 -0.17 49.18 -30.81
C ARG A 300 -1.34 48.32 -30.32
N THR A 301 -1.31 47.94 -29.04
CA THR A 301 -2.31 47.07 -28.39
C THR A 301 -3.13 47.80 -27.31
N MET A 302 -3.52 49.06 -27.53
CA MET A 302 -4.20 49.93 -26.54
C MET A 302 -5.68 49.62 -26.27
N GLY A 303 -6.15 48.39 -26.51
CA GLY A 303 -7.56 48.00 -26.34
C GLY A 303 -7.97 47.59 -24.92
N TRP A 304 -7.04 47.60 -23.98
CA TRP A 304 -7.24 47.07 -22.62
C TRP A 304 -8.22 47.91 -21.80
N PRO A 305 -9.05 47.28 -20.94
CA PRO A 305 -9.92 48.00 -20.01
C PRO A 305 -9.13 48.92 -19.05
N PRO A 306 -9.78 49.93 -18.44
CA PRO A 306 -9.15 50.75 -17.42
C PRO A 306 -8.52 49.90 -16.30
N LYS A 307 -7.41 50.38 -15.73
CA LYS A 307 -6.63 49.71 -14.69
C LYS A 307 -5.98 48.37 -15.09
N GLN A 308 -5.92 48.05 -16.38
CA GLN A 308 -5.21 46.89 -16.90
C GLN A 308 -3.97 47.35 -17.67
N ASP A 309 -2.83 46.77 -17.36
CA ASP A 309 -1.55 47.01 -18.06
C ASP A 309 -0.75 45.70 -18.17
N GLY A 310 0.40 45.73 -18.84
CA GLY A 310 1.22 44.55 -19.07
C GLY A 310 2.56 44.56 -18.35
N ARG A 311 3.03 43.39 -17.89
CA ARG A 311 4.39 43.18 -17.36
C ARG A 311 5.29 42.44 -18.35
N ALA A 312 6.41 43.07 -18.74
CA ALA A 312 7.40 42.52 -19.66
C ALA A 312 8.83 42.69 -19.13
N VAL A 313 9.79 42.02 -19.78
CA VAL A 313 11.23 42.25 -19.55
C VAL A 313 11.57 43.68 -19.95
N SER A 314 12.14 44.44 -19.01
CA SER A 314 12.58 45.82 -19.19
C SER A 314 13.72 45.89 -20.21
N ASN A 315 13.64 46.86 -21.11
CA ASN A 315 14.58 47.07 -22.22
C ASN A 315 14.57 48.54 -22.63
N ASN A 316 15.10 48.87 -23.82
CA ASN A 316 15.19 50.26 -24.27
C ASN A 316 13.84 50.96 -24.43
N ILE A 317 12.71 50.24 -24.56
CA ILE A 317 11.37 50.86 -24.60
C ILE A 317 11.12 51.66 -23.32
N ILE A 318 11.52 51.10 -22.17
CA ILE A 318 11.31 51.73 -20.86
C ILE A 318 12.30 52.86 -20.66
N LYS A 319 13.55 52.65 -21.09
CA LYS A 319 14.57 53.69 -21.09
C LYS A 319 14.14 54.91 -21.92
N ASP A 320 13.53 54.70 -23.08
CA ASP A 320 13.04 55.79 -23.92
C ASP A 320 11.95 56.61 -23.18
N VAL A 321 11.10 55.96 -22.38
CA VAL A 321 10.09 56.64 -21.55
C VAL A 321 10.75 57.42 -20.41
N GLU A 322 11.73 56.82 -19.73
CA GLU A 322 12.47 57.46 -18.64
C GLU A 322 13.29 58.66 -19.11
N GLU A 323 13.81 58.62 -20.33
CA GLU A 323 14.49 59.73 -21.01
C GLU A 323 13.52 60.81 -21.53
N GLY A 324 12.20 60.59 -21.41
CA GLY A 324 11.17 61.55 -21.77
C GLY A 324 10.89 61.67 -23.27
N LEU A 325 11.19 60.63 -24.06
CA LEU A 325 10.87 60.63 -25.49
C LEU A 325 9.35 60.58 -25.70
N ASP A 326 8.87 61.39 -26.64
CA ASP A 326 7.47 61.35 -27.06
C ASP A 326 7.09 60.01 -27.74
N LEU A 327 5.79 59.75 -27.86
CA LEU A 327 5.30 58.50 -28.42
C LEU A 327 5.73 58.31 -29.88
N ASP A 328 5.78 59.36 -30.69
CA ASP A 328 6.14 59.28 -32.09
C ASP A 328 7.62 58.87 -32.28
N ALA A 329 8.52 59.40 -31.45
CA ALA A 329 9.92 59.00 -31.43
C ALA A 329 10.07 57.53 -31.01
N ARG A 330 9.36 57.11 -29.96
CA ARG A 330 9.37 55.72 -29.49
C ARG A 330 8.86 54.74 -30.54
N LEU A 331 7.78 55.09 -31.25
CA LEU A 331 7.25 54.29 -32.35
C LEU A 331 8.25 54.13 -33.49
N ARG A 332 8.94 55.21 -33.89
CA ARG A 332 10.00 55.15 -34.91
C ARG A 332 11.14 54.20 -34.49
N LEU A 333 11.65 54.37 -33.26
CA LEU A 333 12.73 53.54 -32.74
C LEU A 333 12.32 52.06 -32.63
N PHE A 334 11.08 51.79 -32.22
CA PHE A 334 10.54 50.44 -32.18
C PHE A 334 10.45 49.81 -33.57
N ASP A 335 9.86 50.52 -34.54
CA ASP A 335 9.73 50.02 -35.92
C ASP A 335 11.10 49.82 -36.59
N ASP A 336 12.07 50.70 -36.34
CA ASP A 336 13.43 50.58 -36.90
C ASP A 336 14.21 49.42 -36.25
N SER A 337 14.03 49.18 -34.95
CA SER A 337 14.60 48.00 -34.28
C SER A 337 14.04 46.71 -34.89
N ALA A 338 12.74 46.66 -35.18
CA ALA A 338 12.09 45.51 -35.80
C ALA A 338 12.60 45.24 -37.22
N LYS A 339 12.83 46.30 -38.02
CA LYS A 339 13.38 46.18 -39.39
C LYS A 339 14.83 45.69 -39.42
N THR A 340 15.64 46.11 -38.45
CA THR A 340 17.07 45.79 -38.38
C THR A 340 17.38 44.48 -37.65
N GLY A 341 16.37 43.89 -37.00
CA GLY A 341 16.55 42.70 -36.16
C GLY A 341 17.19 43.01 -34.80
N ASP A 342 17.23 44.28 -34.40
CA ASP A 342 17.70 44.69 -33.08
C ASP A 342 16.72 44.24 -32.00
N THR A 343 17.22 43.48 -31.03
CA THR A 343 16.43 42.94 -29.91
C THR A 343 16.28 43.93 -28.76
N SER A 344 16.92 45.10 -28.82
CA SER A 344 16.96 46.07 -27.72
C SER A 344 15.59 46.66 -27.34
N ARG A 345 14.60 46.59 -28.24
CA ARG A 345 13.20 47.01 -28.03
C ARG A 345 12.21 45.87 -28.26
N LEU A 346 12.63 44.62 -28.08
CA LEU A 346 11.77 43.47 -28.25
C LEU A 346 10.77 43.33 -27.08
N VAL A 347 9.47 43.34 -27.36
CA VAL A 347 8.45 43.10 -26.32
C VAL A 347 8.42 41.61 -25.95
N VAL A 348 8.80 41.32 -24.71
CA VAL A 348 8.83 39.96 -24.13
C VAL A 348 8.03 39.95 -22.83
N TRP A 349 6.77 39.51 -22.90
CA TRP A 349 5.89 39.41 -21.73
C TRP A 349 6.37 38.32 -20.78
N ALA A 350 6.69 38.69 -19.54
CA ALA A 350 7.20 37.76 -18.53
C ALA A 350 6.95 38.31 -17.12
N GLY A 351 6.68 37.43 -16.16
CA GLY A 351 6.45 37.78 -14.76
C GLY A 351 7.74 37.82 -13.96
N VAL A 352 7.62 38.20 -12.69
CA VAL A 352 8.78 38.37 -11.78
C VAL A 352 9.58 37.08 -11.56
N GLY A 353 8.97 35.91 -11.82
CA GLY A 353 9.63 34.60 -11.74
C GLY A 353 10.52 34.25 -12.94
N VAL A 354 10.76 35.18 -13.87
CA VAL A 354 11.52 34.94 -15.11
C VAL A 354 12.94 34.42 -14.87
N ALA A 355 13.62 34.91 -13.84
CA ALA A 355 15.01 34.56 -13.54
C ALA A 355 15.17 33.25 -12.73
N LEU A 356 14.07 32.59 -12.36
CA LEU A 356 14.13 31.32 -11.62
C LEU A 356 14.52 30.13 -12.52
N THR A 357 14.72 30.39 -13.81
CA THR A 357 15.24 29.45 -14.79
C THR A 357 15.91 30.19 -15.93
N ASN A 358 16.94 29.58 -16.51
CA ASN A 358 17.64 30.09 -17.69
C ASN A 358 17.83 28.99 -18.74
N THR A 359 17.11 27.87 -18.59
CA THR A 359 17.24 26.69 -19.45
C THR A 359 15.93 26.46 -20.18
N ILE A 360 16.00 26.28 -21.50
CA ILE A 360 14.87 25.81 -22.32
C ILE A 360 14.76 24.30 -22.15
N THR A 361 13.55 23.82 -21.87
CA THR A 361 13.30 22.42 -21.53
C THR A 361 11.95 21.99 -22.10
N PRO A 362 11.80 20.77 -22.64
CA PRO A 362 10.51 20.29 -23.13
C PRO A 362 9.39 20.50 -22.10
N ALA A 363 8.20 20.94 -22.54
CA ALA A 363 7.11 21.26 -21.62
C ALA A 363 6.71 20.07 -20.75
N ALA A 364 6.81 18.84 -21.30
CA ALA A 364 6.53 17.63 -20.55
C ALA A 364 7.50 17.41 -19.38
N ASP A 365 8.78 17.74 -19.54
CA ASP A 365 9.79 17.66 -18.49
C ASP A 365 9.60 18.75 -17.45
N VAL A 366 9.21 19.96 -17.86
CA VAL A 366 8.84 21.04 -16.94
C VAL A 366 7.69 20.60 -16.03
N VAL A 367 6.62 20.01 -16.57
CA VAL A 367 5.50 19.52 -15.74
C VAL A 367 5.95 18.40 -14.79
N ARG A 368 6.78 17.46 -15.25
CA ARG A 368 7.34 16.39 -14.41
C ARG A 368 8.16 16.95 -13.26
N GLN A 369 9.05 17.92 -13.53
CA GLN A 369 9.87 18.57 -12.52
C GLN A 369 9.02 19.31 -11.50
N LEU A 370 8.09 20.16 -11.96
CA LEU A 370 7.19 20.91 -11.08
C LEU A 370 6.36 19.97 -10.19
N SER A 371 5.86 18.88 -10.77
CA SER A 371 5.05 17.90 -10.03
C SER A 371 5.87 17.16 -8.96
N ALA A 372 7.10 16.75 -9.29
CA ALA A 372 8.00 16.09 -8.33
C ALA A 372 8.39 17.02 -7.17
N GLU A 373 8.76 18.27 -7.48
CA GLU A 373 9.08 19.28 -6.47
C GLU A 373 7.88 19.63 -5.58
N MET A 374 6.70 19.78 -6.19
CA MET A 374 5.43 20.01 -5.49
C MET A 374 5.15 18.88 -4.51
N TYR A 375 5.18 17.63 -4.99
CA TYR A 375 4.90 16.45 -4.16
C TYR A 375 5.87 16.35 -2.98
N SER A 376 7.17 16.51 -3.24
CA SER A 376 8.20 16.52 -2.17
C SER A 376 7.98 17.63 -1.14
N SER A 377 7.55 18.81 -1.58
CA SER A 377 7.30 19.95 -0.71
C SER A 377 6.05 19.78 0.14
N LEU A 378 4.97 19.20 -0.42
CA LEU A 378 3.77 18.85 0.35
C LEU A 378 4.06 17.78 1.40
N GLN A 379 4.87 16.75 1.06
CA GLN A 379 5.33 15.77 2.04
C GLN A 379 6.14 16.42 3.17
N ARG A 380 6.98 17.39 2.84
CA ARG A 380 7.73 18.17 3.84
C ARG A 380 6.81 19.02 4.71
N ALA A 381 5.82 19.70 4.14
CA ALA A 381 4.85 20.48 4.92
C ALA A 381 4.08 19.58 5.91
N SER A 382 3.63 18.40 5.46
CA SER A 382 3.00 17.40 6.31
C SER A 382 3.92 16.95 7.46
N SER A 383 5.23 16.79 7.21
CA SER A 383 6.18 16.41 8.26
C SER A 383 6.44 17.51 9.29
N LEU A 384 6.24 18.79 8.96
CA LEU A 384 6.32 19.89 9.93
C LEU A 384 5.19 19.81 10.97
N LEU A 385 3.97 19.47 10.55
CA LEU A 385 2.82 19.28 11.46
C LEU A 385 3.04 18.09 12.40
N SER A 386 3.76 17.06 11.93
CA SER A 386 4.08 15.89 12.75
C SER A 386 5.06 16.18 13.91
N GLN A 387 5.65 17.39 13.98
CA GLN A 387 6.56 17.79 15.05
C GLN A 387 5.88 18.50 16.25
N TYR A 388 4.60 18.92 16.15
CA TYR A 388 3.95 19.77 17.16
C TYR A 388 2.64 19.20 17.73
N ASN A 389 2.53 17.87 17.88
CA ASN A 389 1.48 17.28 18.71
C ASN A 389 2.09 16.81 20.05
N TYR A 390 2.10 17.74 21.02
CA TYR A 390 2.26 17.41 22.44
C TYR A 390 1.01 16.65 22.86
N TRP A 391 1.19 15.41 23.30
CA TRP A 391 0.10 14.62 23.85
C TRP A 391 -0.40 15.28 25.13
N LYS A 392 -1.64 15.76 25.10
CA LYS A 392 -2.59 15.29 26.08
C LYS A 392 -3.17 14.00 25.51
N ASP A 393 -2.66 12.88 26.01
CA ASP A 393 -3.27 11.55 25.99
C ASP A 393 -4.09 11.18 24.73
N THR A 394 -3.44 10.78 23.62
CA THR A 394 -3.61 9.44 22.96
C THR A 394 -3.13 9.29 21.48
N ASP A 395 -2.54 10.29 20.79
CA ASP A 395 -2.22 10.14 19.34
C ASP A 395 -0.78 10.26 18.69
N SER A 396 0.30 10.79 19.25
CA SER A 396 1.66 10.81 18.57
C SER A 396 2.42 9.48 18.29
N PHE A 397 1.86 8.27 18.41
CA PHE A 397 2.70 7.07 18.41
C PHE A 397 2.95 6.45 17.02
N TYR A 398 2.59 7.15 15.94
CA TYR A 398 2.72 6.66 14.55
C TYR A 398 3.70 7.52 13.73
N LYS A 399 5.00 7.31 13.95
CA LYS A 399 6.00 7.54 12.89
C LYS A 399 6.15 6.24 12.11
N VAL A 400 5.64 6.23 10.89
CA VAL A 400 5.67 5.04 10.03
C VAL A 400 7.10 4.81 9.52
N PRO A 401 7.69 3.62 9.72
CA PRO A 401 9.06 3.38 9.31
C PRO A 401 9.17 3.26 7.78
N LYS A 402 9.96 4.13 7.15
CA LYS A 402 10.45 3.92 5.78
C LYS A 402 11.59 2.88 5.80
N PHE A 403 11.27 1.59 5.85
CA PHE A 403 12.23 0.50 5.62
C PHE A 403 12.00 -0.13 4.24
N ASN A 404 12.27 0.63 3.18
CA ASN A 404 12.53 0.03 1.87
C ASN A 404 14.04 -0.07 1.69
N MET A 405 14.65 -1.16 2.16
CA MET A 405 15.93 -1.59 1.62
C MET A 405 15.66 -2.10 0.20
N ALA A 406 16.35 -1.54 -0.79
CA ALA A 406 16.19 -1.89 -2.20
C ALA A 406 16.25 -3.42 -2.39
N GLY A 407 15.18 -4.02 -2.93
CA GLY A 407 15.11 -5.45 -3.25
C GLY A 407 14.23 -6.34 -2.34
N GLN A 408 13.65 -5.82 -1.26
CA GLN A 408 12.71 -6.60 -0.42
C GLN A 408 11.23 -6.43 -0.84
N LEU A 409 10.39 -7.42 -0.54
CA LEU A 409 8.93 -7.29 -0.58
C LEU A 409 8.50 -6.14 0.34
N SER A 410 7.63 -5.25 -0.15
CA SER A 410 7.06 -4.19 0.67
C SER A 410 6.23 -4.80 1.80
N LEU A 411 6.28 -4.20 2.99
CA LEU A 411 5.55 -4.68 4.17
C LEU A 411 4.06 -4.88 3.90
N GLU A 412 3.46 -4.00 3.10
CA GLU A 412 2.06 -4.11 2.67
C GLU A 412 1.77 -5.42 1.93
N LYS A 413 2.60 -5.77 0.93
CA LYS A 413 2.46 -7.02 0.19
C LYS A 413 2.73 -8.22 1.10
N THR A 414 3.72 -8.09 1.98
CA THR A 414 4.11 -9.13 2.92
C THR A 414 2.96 -9.51 3.87
N PHE A 415 2.27 -8.54 4.47
CA PHE A 415 1.17 -8.82 5.40
C PHE A 415 -0.02 -9.49 4.70
N LEU A 416 -0.41 -9.01 3.52
CA LEU A 416 -1.49 -9.63 2.74
C LEU A 416 -1.14 -11.06 2.32
N LEU A 417 0.10 -11.28 1.84
CA LEU A 417 0.57 -12.60 1.45
C LEU A 417 0.64 -13.55 2.64
N ALA A 418 1.11 -13.07 3.80
CA ALA A 418 1.19 -13.84 5.03
C ALA A 418 -0.19 -14.36 5.45
N ALA A 419 -1.19 -13.47 5.48
CA ALA A 419 -2.55 -13.82 5.86
C ALA A 419 -3.22 -14.81 4.88
N TRP A 420 -2.97 -14.65 3.59
CA TRP A 420 -3.50 -15.57 2.57
C TRP A 420 -2.92 -16.98 2.73
N ILE A 421 -1.60 -17.10 2.96
CA ILE A 421 -0.95 -18.39 3.17
C ILE A 421 -1.39 -19.02 4.51
N GLU A 422 -1.50 -18.22 5.57
CA GLU A 422 -2.02 -18.68 6.87
C GLU A 422 -3.43 -19.26 6.71
N GLY A 423 -4.32 -18.59 5.97
CA GLY A 423 -5.68 -19.08 5.71
C GLY A 423 -5.70 -20.44 4.99
N ILE A 424 -4.81 -20.66 4.02
CA ILE A 424 -4.67 -21.95 3.33
C ILE A 424 -4.24 -23.05 4.32
N LEU A 425 -3.21 -22.78 5.12
CA LEU A 425 -2.72 -23.73 6.14
C LEU A 425 -3.78 -24.02 7.19
N TYR A 426 -4.52 -23.00 7.62
CA TYR A 426 -5.63 -23.16 8.56
C TYR A 426 -6.75 -24.04 7.97
N GLY A 427 -7.06 -23.91 6.67
CA GLY A 427 -7.96 -24.82 5.97
C GLY A 427 -7.52 -26.29 6.08
N PHE A 428 -6.22 -26.57 5.92
CA PHE A 428 -5.67 -27.91 6.15
C PHE A 428 -5.79 -28.35 7.61
N LEU A 429 -5.52 -27.44 8.56
CA LEU A 429 -5.67 -27.72 9.98
C LEU A 429 -7.11 -28.14 10.31
N CYS A 430 -8.13 -27.42 9.81
CA CYS A 430 -9.54 -27.78 10.00
C CYS A 430 -9.85 -29.20 9.53
N CYS A 431 -9.36 -29.58 8.35
CA CYS A 431 -9.54 -30.93 7.81
C CYS A 431 -8.89 -32.01 8.69
N ILE A 432 -7.64 -31.80 9.10
CA ILE A 432 -6.89 -32.78 9.91
C ILE A 432 -7.46 -32.86 11.33
N PHE A 433 -7.82 -31.73 11.92
CA PHE A 433 -8.48 -31.67 13.23
C PHE A 433 -9.83 -32.39 13.19
N GLY A 434 -10.67 -32.11 12.19
CA GLY A 434 -11.95 -32.79 11.98
C GLY A 434 -11.78 -34.31 11.83
N ALA A 435 -10.80 -34.76 11.05
CA ALA A 435 -10.48 -36.18 10.93
C ALA A 435 -10.05 -36.81 12.27
N THR A 436 -9.23 -36.09 13.04
CA THR A 436 -8.75 -36.51 14.36
C THR A 436 -9.91 -36.65 15.35
N MET A 437 -10.82 -35.67 15.38
CA MET A 437 -12.03 -35.72 16.21
C MET A 437 -12.96 -36.84 15.77
N TYR A 438 -13.21 -36.99 14.47
CA TYR A 438 -14.09 -38.03 13.92
C TYR A 438 -13.62 -39.43 14.31
N ILE A 439 -12.32 -39.74 14.14
CA ILE A 439 -11.77 -41.04 14.54
C ILE A 439 -11.85 -41.25 16.04
N TYR A 440 -11.71 -40.21 16.85
CA TYR A 440 -11.92 -40.33 18.28
C TYR A 440 -13.37 -40.66 18.65
N PHE A 441 -14.32 -39.86 18.19
CA PHE A 441 -15.73 -40.01 18.56
C PHE A 441 -16.37 -41.25 17.93
N SER A 442 -15.97 -41.65 16.72
CA SER A 442 -16.42 -42.92 16.13
C SER A 442 -15.86 -44.14 16.89
N SER A 443 -14.60 -44.07 17.35
CA SER A 443 -14.01 -45.09 18.23
C SER A 443 -14.66 -45.13 19.63
N MET A 444 -15.16 -43.99 20.11
CA MET A 444 -15.93 -43.87 21.36
C MET A 444 -17.29 -44.59 21.26
N TYR A 445 -18.00 -44.44 20.13
CA TYR A 445 -19.31 -45.07 19.92
C TYR A 445 -19.23 -46.60 19.81
N SER A 446 -18.10 -47.14 19.31
CA SER A 446 -17.89 -48.58 19.13
C SER A 446 -17.39 -49.32 20.39
N ARG A 447 -17.06 -48.62 21.49
CA ARG A 447 -16.42 -49.22 22.69
C ARG A 447 -17.11 -48.83 24.00
N ILE A 448 -18.43 -48.98 24.06
CA ILE A 448 -19.17 -49.01 25.33
C ILE A 448 -18.67 -50.24 26.12
N GLY A 449 -17.71 -50.03 27.04
CA GLY A 449 -17.20 -51.07 27.94
C GLY A 449 -15.67 -51.17 28.13
N SER A 450 -14.83 -50.44 27.38
CA SER A 450 -13.36 -50.51 27.54
C SER A 450 -12.80 -49.33 28.34
N ARG A 451 -11.92 -49.61 29.33
CA ARG A 451 -11.25 -48.63 30.20
C ARG A 451 -10.62 -47.48 29.38
N ARG A 452 -11.03 -46.24 29.68
CA ARG A 452 -10.56 -45.02 29.03
C ARG A 452 -9.05 -44.84 29.24
N ASP A 453 -8.27 -44.84 28.17
CA ASP A 453 -6.85 -44.49 28.24
C ASP A 453 -6.68 -42.99 28.50
N ARG A 454 -6.06 -42.66 29.65
CA ARG A 454 -5.79 -41.28 30.08
C ARG A 454 -4.90 -40.54 29.08
N HIS A 455 -3.96 -41.25 28.44
CA HIS A 455 -3.05 -40.65 27.47
C HIS A 455 -3.79 -40.16 26.22
N THR A 456 -4.64 -41.01 25.64
CA THR A 456 -5.46 -40.65 24.48
C THR A 456 -6.38 -39.46 24.76
N THR A 457 -6.97 -39.39 25.96
CA THR A 457 -7.82 -38.26 26.36
C THR A 457 -7.00 -36.96 26.48
N GLY A 458 -5.79 -37.03 27.05
CA GLY A 458 -4.88 -35.88 27.14
C GLY A 458 -4.46 -35.32 25.79
N MET A 459 -4.14 -36.18 24.80
CA MET A 459 -3.74 -35.73 23.46
C MET A 459 -4.84 -34.94 22.73
N ILE A 460 -6.10 -35.27 22.99
CA ILE A 460 -7.25 -34.59 22.35
C ILE A 460 -7.52 -33.24 22.97
N ILE A 461 -7.36 -33.14 24.29
CA ILE A 461 -7.46 -31.85 24.98
C ILE A 461 -6.39 -30.91 24.42
N ILE A 462 -5.15 -31.38 24.29
CA ILE A 462 -4.05 -30.61 23.68
C ILE A 462 -4.40 -30.23 22.23
N SER A 463 -4.88 -31.18 21.42
CA SER A 463 -5.31 -30.95 20.04
C SER A 463 -6.38 -29.84 19.93
N ALA A 464 -7.39 -29.89 20.80
CA ALA A 464 -8.46 -28.90 20.83
C ALA A 464 -7.93 -27.52 21.25
N ILE A 465 -7.09 -27.45 22.29
CA ILE A 465 -6.47 -26.19 22.72
C ILE A 465 -5.64 -25.57 21.57
N MET A 466 -4.78 -26.37 20.92
CA MET A 466 -3.97 -25.90 19.79
C MET A 466 -4.83 -25.44 18.61
N PHE A 467 -5.96 -26.11 18.36
CA PHE A 467 -6.92 -25.69 17.34
C PHE A 467 -7.52 -24.33 17.67
N PHE A 468 -8.03 -24.14 18.90
CA PHE A 468 -8.63 -22.88 19.33
C PHE A 468 -7.62 -21.72 19.33
N ILE A 469 -6.38 -21.94 19.78
CA ILE A 469 -5.33 -20.93 19.71
C ILE A 469 -5.05 -20.53 18.26
N ALA A 470 -4.94 -21.51 17.34
CA ALA A 470 -4.75 -21.23 15.92
C ALA A 470 -5.94 -20.49 15.29
N SER A 471 -7.18 -20.85 15.64
CA SER A 471 -8.38 -20.14 15.22
C SER A 471 -8.36 -18.69 15.70
N PHE A 472 -8.01 -18.47 16.97
CA PHE A 472 -7.98 -17.13 17.54
C PHE A 472 -6.87 -16.27 16.91
N HIS A 473 -5.70 -16.86 16.66
CA HIS A 473 -4.62 -16.20 15.95
C HIS A 473 -5.04 -15.74 14.54
N LEU A 474 -5.71 -16.60 13.76
CA LEU A 474 -6.23 -16.24 12.44
C LEU A 474 -7.28 -15.14 12.51
N VAL A 475 -8.21 -15.21 13.48
CA VAL A 475 -9.22 -14.16 13.71
C VAL A 475 -8.56 -12.82 14.05
N MET A 476 -7.53 -12.84 14.90
CA MET A 476 -6.75 -11.63 15.22
C MET A 476 -6.06 -11.08 13.97
N ASN A 477 -5.48 -11.93 13.12
CA ASN A 477 -4.86 -11.47 11.88
C ASN A 477 -5.90 -10.83 10.94
N GLY A 478 -7.07 -11.45 10.78
CA GLY A 478 -8.20 -10.88 10.03
C GLY A 478 -8.68 -9.54 10.58
N PHE A 479 -8.85 -9.43 11.91
CA PHE A 479 -9.20 -8.18 12.58
C PHE A 479 -8.16 -7.07 12.31
N ARG A 480 -6.87 -7.39 12.41
CA ARG A 480 -5.78 -6.45 12.16
C ARG A 480 -5.75 -5.97 10.71
N LEU A 481 -5.99 -6.86 9.75
CA LEU A 481 -6.06 -6.50 8.33
C LEU A 481 -7.26 -5.62 8.02
N LEU A 482 -8.44 -5.93 8.56
CA LEU A 482 -9.63 -5.07 8.38
C LEU A 482 -9.37 -3.68 8.93
N ARG A 483 -8.84 -3.56 10.15
CA ARG A 483 -8.55 -2.25 10.74
C ARG A 483 -7.45 -1.49 10.00
N GLY A 484 -6.39 -2.19 9.57
CA GLY A 484 -5.31 -1.58 8.80
C GLY A 484 -5.74 -1.11 7.41
N TYR A 485 -6.45 -1.95 6.65
CA TYR A 485 -6.78 -1.69 5.23
C TYR A 485 -8.12 -1.01 5.00
N ALA A 486 -9.07 -1.10 5.93
CA ALA A 486 -10.36 -0.41 5.84
C ALA A 486 -10.35 0.88 6.65
N ASP A 487 -10.16 0.78 7.97
CA ASP A 487 -10.37 1.92 8.88
C ASP A 487 -9.21 2.93 8.82
N GLU A 488 -7.97 2.44 8.75
CA GLU A 488 -6.75 3.25 8.86
C GLU A 488 -6.10 3.52 7.50
N ARG A 489 -6.86 3.31 6.41
CA ARG A 489 -6.38 3.45 5.03
C ARG A 489 -5.86 4.86 4.73
N LEU A 490 -6.52 5.87 5.27
CA LEU A 490 -6.21 7.30 5.06
C LEU A 490 -5.37 7.89 6.20
N ALA A 491 -5.08 7.11 7.24
CA ALA A 491 -4.27 7.55 8.37
C ALA A 491 -2.79 7.72 7.97
N PRO A 492 -2.01 8.53 8.70
CA PRO A 492 -0.59 8.76 8.40
C PRO A 492 0.22 7.46 8.28
N GLY A 493 0.71 7.21 7.07
CA GLY A 493 1.47 6.01 6.65
C GLY A 493 0.64 4.72 6.47
N GLY A 494 -0.67 4.85 6.37
CA GLY A 494 -1.60 3.87 5.82
C GLY A 494 -1.65 2.54 6.59
N PRO A 495 -2.05 1.44 5.92
CA PRO A 495 -2.18 0.12 6.54
C PRO A 495 -0.89 -0.37 7.19
N VAL A 496 0.27 -0.03 6.60
CA VAL A 496 1.60 -0.39 7.12
C VAL A 496 1.90 0.35 8.42
N GLY A 497 1.45 1.60 8.56
CA GLY A 497 1.55 2.37 9.80
C GLY A 497 0.80 1.72 10.96
N TYR A 498 -0.37 1.17 10.70
CA TYR A 498 -1.12 0.40 11.70
C TYR A 498 -0.45 -0.95 12.00
N LEU A 499 -0.19 -1.75 10.96
CA LEU A 499 0.24 -3.15 11.07
C LEU A 499 1.68 -3.32 11.55
N GLY A 500 2.54 -2.34 11.26
CA GLY A 500 3.96 -2.35 11.60
C GLY A 500 4.29 -1.91 13.03
N VAL A 501 3.32 -1.40 13.80
CA VAL A 501 3.55 -0.95 15.18
C VAL A 501 3.40 -2.11 16.16
N LEU A 502 4.55 -2.54 16.72
CA LEU A 502 4.67 -3.75 17.55
C LEU A 502 3.98 -3.63 18.92
N ARG A 503 3.88 -2.42 19.47
CA ARG A 503 3.39 -2.18 20.83
C ARG A 503 1.87 -2.21 20.98
N LYS A 504 1.11 -2.31 19.88
CA LYS A 504 -0.36 -2.35 19.98
C LYS A 504 -0.79 -3.64 20.66
N TRP A 505 -1.86 -3.57 21.46
CA TRP A 505 -2.39 -4.73 22.19
C TRP A 505 -2.74 -5.89 21.25
N ASP A 506 -3.24 -5.60 20.05
CA ASP A 506 -3.64 -6.61 19.05
C ASP A 506 -2.42 -7.28 18.42
N HIS A 507 -1.31 -6.56 18.23
CA HIS A 507 -0.03 -7.15 17.81
C HIS A 507 0.55 -8.03 18.92
N ILE A 508 0.63 -7.49 20.14
CA ILE A 508 1.16 -8.21 21.31
C ILE A 508 0.36 -9.49 21.55
N LEU A 509 -0.97 -9.42 21.52
CA LEU A 509 -1.83 -10.58 21.73
C LEU A 509 -1.62 -11.63 20.63
N LYS A 510 -1.57 -11.22 19.36
CA LYS A 510 -1.33 -12.12 18.24
C LYS A 510 0.01 -12.86 18.39
N ASP A 511 1.09 -12.14 18.68
CA ASP A 511 2.42 -12.74 18.87
C ASP A 511 2.50 -13.57 20.17
N THR A 512 1.72 -13.22 21.20
CA THR A 512 1.59 -14.03 22.42
C THR A 512 0.89 -15.36 22.14
N LEU A 513 -0.17 -15.37 21.33
CA LEU A 513 -0.85 -16.59 20.89
C LEU A 513 0.09 -17.48 20.08
N TYR A 514 0.88 -16.87 19.18
CA TYR A 514 1.95 -17.54 18.46
C TYR A 514 2.97 -18.20 19.41
N ALA A 515 3.54 -17.44 20.35
CA ALA A 515 4.55 -17.96 21.28
C ALA A 515 3.98 -19.08 22.17
N THR A 516 2.70 -18.94 22.56
CA THR A 516 1.97 -19.97 23.32
C THR A 516 1.81 -21.25 22.50
N GLN A 517 1.45 -21.14 21.23
CA GLN A 517 1.27 -22.27 20.32
C GLN A 517 2.57 -23.06 20.16
N GLU A 518 3.68 -22.36 19.94
CA GLU A 518 5.00 -22.97 19.76
C GLU A 518 5.46 -23.70 21.04
N ASN A 519 5.31 -23.03 22.19
CA ASN A 519 5.63 -23.62 23.50
C ASN A 519 4.76 -24.84 23.81
N LEU A 520 3.48 -24.82 23.44
CA LEU A 520 2.57 -25.96 23.61
C LEU A 520 2.98 -27.14 22.71
N GLY A 521 3.41 -26.85 21.46
CA GLY A 521 3.98 -27.85 20.55
C GLY A 521 5.22 -28.53 21.12
N SER A 522 6.16 -27.73 21.63
CA SER A 522 7.39 -28.20 22.28
C SER A 522 7.09 -29.03 23.54
N ALA A 523 6.19 -28.56 24.41
CA ALA A 523 5.75 -29.30 25.60
C ALA A 523 5.10 -30.64 25.23
N ALA A 524 4.26 -30.67 24.19
CA ALA A 524 3.64 -31.88 23.70
C ALA A 524 4.65 -32.87 23.09
N ALA A 525 5.75 -32.40 22.50
CA ALA A 525 6.86 -33.25 22.06
C ALA A 525 7.62 -33.88 23.23
N ILE A 526 7.90 -33.09 24.28
CA ILE A 526 8.56 -33.58 25.51
C ILE A 526 7.68 -34.59 26.24
N TYR A 527 6.37 -34.31 26.38
CA TYR A 527 5.42 -35.24 26.98
C TYR A 527 5.41 -36.59 26.27
N ARG A 528 5.43 -36.59 24.93
CA ARG A 528 5.51 -37.84 24.15
C ARG A 528 6.83 -38.59 24.40
N CYS A 529 7.95 -37.89 24.50
CA CYS A 529 9.22 -38.50 24.88
C CYS A 529 9.12 -39.15 26.26
N TRP A 530 8.59 -38.42 27.25
CA TRP A 530 8.42 -38.93 28.60
C TRP A 530 7.61 -40.24 28.65
N VAL A 531 6.48 -40.28 27.95
CA VAL A 531 5.63 -41.47 27.86
C VAL A 531 6.35 -42.63 27.16
N LEU A 532 7.08 -42.38 26.07
CA LEU A 532 7.81 -43.42 25.33
C LEU A 532 9.01 -44.00 26.09
N TRP A 533 9.57 -43.20 27.00
CA TRP A 533 10.64 -43.61 27.91
C TRP A 533 10.10 -44.15 29.25
N ASN A 534 8.84 -44.60 29.27
CA ASN A 534 8.20 -45.20 30.43
C ASN A 534 8.28 -44.32 31.68
N PHE A 535 8.03 -43.03 31.48
CA PHE A 535 8.02 -42.01 32.52
C PHE A 535 9.37 -41.70 33.19
N ASP A 536 10.51 -42.05 32.56
CA ASP A 536 11.84 -41.70 33.07
C ASP A 536 12.15 -40.19 32.91
N TRP A 537 12.23 -39.46 34.03
CA TRP A 537 12.52 -38.02 34.04
C TRP A 537 13.94 -37.66 33.63
N ARG A 538 14.91 -38.56 33.74
CA ARG A 538 16.31 -38.24 33.42
C ARG A 538 16.50 -37.90 31.93
N ILE A 539 15.70 -38.53 31.08
CA ILE A 539 15.76 -38.33 29.62
C ILE A 539 15.17 -36.98 29.20
N ILE A 540 14.14 -36.52 29.91
CA ILE A 540 13.44 -35.27 29.59
C ILE A 540 13.94 -34.06 30.38
N ALA A 541 14.86 -34.24 31.34
CA ALA A 541 15.37 -33.16 32.18
C ALA A 541 15.95 -32.01 31.33
N LEU A 542 16.87 -32.31 30.40
CA LEU A 542 17.48 -31.29 29.53
C LEU A 542 16.46 -30.64 28.57
N PRO A 543 15.61 -31.38 27.82
CA PRO A 543 14.52 -30.77 27.05
C PRO A 543 13.60 -29.89 27.89
N THR A 544 13.32 -30.24 29.14
CA THR A 544 12.43 -29.46 30.01
C THR A 544 13.09 -28.14 30.43
N ILE A 545 14.39 -28.14 30.75
CA ILE A 545 15.15 -26.91 31.04
C ILE A 545 15.17 -25.99 29.81
N LEU A 546 15.41 -26.55 28.64
CA LEU A 546 15.37 -25.81 27.38
C LEU A 546 13.97 -25.24 27.10
N LEU A 547 12.89 -25.99 27.38
CA LEU A 547 11.52 -25.48 27.26
C LEU A 547 11.28 -24.26 28.15
N PHE A 548 11.69 -24.29 29.42
CA PHE A 548 11.53 -23.13 30.31
C PHE A 548 12.32 -21.91 29.81
N THR A 549 13.51 -22.14 29.27
CA THR A 549 14.31 -21.08 28.66
C THR A 549 13.64 -20.52 27.40
N ASN A 550 13.03 -21.38 26.58
CA ASN A 550 12.27 -20.97 25.40
C ASN A 550 11.02 -20.16 25.76
N ILE A 551 10.28 -20.62 26.77
CA ILE A 551 9.12 -19.93 27.34
C ILE A 551 9.52 -18.53 27.79
N ALA A 552 10.60 -18.42 28.58
CA ALA A 552 11.11 -17.14 29.03
C ALA A 552 11.49 -16.23 27.85
N ALA A 553 12.26 -16.73 26.87
CA ALA A 553 12.66 -15.94 25.70
C ALA A 553 11.45 -15.42 24.91
N GLY A 554 10.47 -16.27 24.61
CA GLY A 554 9.29 -15.90 23.83
C GLY A 554 8.42 -14.85 24.53
N TYR A 555 8.18 -14.99 25.84
CA TYR A 555 7.40 -14.01 26.58
C TYR A 555 8.18 -12.73 26.90
N VAL A 556 9.51 -12.79 27.00
CA VAL A 556 10.34 -11.58 27.09
C VAL A 556 10.23 -10.76 25.80
N VAL A 557 10.25 -11.38 24.61
CA VAL A 557 9.98 -10.66 23.35
C VAL A 557 8.63 -9.94 23.41
N CYS A 558 7.57 -10.66 23.76
CA CYS A 558 6.21 -10.10 23.84
C CYS A 558 6.10 -8.98 24.89
N GLY A 559 6.74 -9.15 26.04
CA GLY A 559 6.77 -8.19 27.14
C GLY A 559 7.66 -6.97 26.87
N THR A 560 8.57 -7.06 25.89
CA THR A 560 9.44 -5.94 25.50
C THR A 560 8.76 -5.03 24.48
N TYR A 561 7.77 -5.52 23.72
CA TYR A 561 7.04 -4.70 22.73
C TYR A 561 6.49 -3.36 23.25
N PRO A 562 5.90 -3.25 24.46
CA PRO A 562 5.45 -1.98 25.01
C PRO A 562 6.57 -0.97 25.28
N SER A 563 7.78 -1.47 25.54
CA SER A 563 8.94 -0.66 25.96
C SER A 563 9.80 -0.15 24.80
N ILE A 564 9.50 -0.59 23.57
CA ILE A 564 10.30 -0.28 22.39
C ILE A 564 9.71 0.91 21.65
N ASP A 565 10.61 1.72 21.08
CA ASP A 565 10.24 2.86 20.25
C ASP A 565 9.25 2.42 19.14
N PRO A 566 8.12 3.11 18.97
CA PRO A 566 7.10 2.75 17.99
C PRO A 566 7.58 2.70 16.53
N THR A 567 8.70 3.34 16.23
CA THR A 567 9.34 3.35 14.90
C THR A 567 10.32 2.20 14.70
N ALA A 568 10.66 1.50 15.78
CA ALA A 568 11.58 0.39 15.73
C ALA A 568 10.96 -0.77 14.94
N SER A 569 11.74 -1.34 14.02
CA SER A 569 11.35 -2.57 13.35
C SER A 569 11.48 -3.76 14.29
N ILE A 570 10.92 -4.89 13.88
CA ILE A 570 11.11 -6.20 14.53
C ILE A 570 12.61 -6.60 14.61
N PHE A 571 13.46 -5.98 13.78
CA PHE A 571 14.91 -6.19 13.77
C PHE A 571 15.66 -5.30 14.79
N ASN A 572 14.95 -4.63 15.69
CA ASN A 572 15.57 -3.91 16.80
C ASN A 572 16.56 -4.84 17.55
N PRO A 573 17.79 -4.40 17.86
CA PRO A 573 18.80 -5.27 18.46
C PRO A 573 18.35 -6.01 19.73
N VAL A 574 17.55 -5.36 20.58
CA VAL A 574 17.02 -5.93 21.83
C VAL A 574 16.04 -7.06 21.53
N LEU A 575 15.09 -6.83 20.62
CA LEU A 575 14.14 -7.88 20.18
C LEU A 575 14.89 -9.01 19.48
N LEU A 576 15.78 -8.65 18.55
CA LEU A 576 16.46 -9.60 17.70
C LEU A 576 17.33 -10.57 18.51
N GLN A 577 17.92 -10.11 19.62
CA GLN A 577 18.65 -10.97 20.55
C GLN A 577 17.73 -12.07 21.13
N TRP A 578 16.59 -11.67 21.69
CA TRP A 578 15.65 -12.62 22.30
C TRP A 578 14.95 -13.51 21.28
N ILE A 579 14.61 -12.97 20.10
CA ILE A 579 14.03 -13.72 18.98
C ILE A 579 15.00 -14.80 18.49
N LYS A 580 16.29 -14.47 18.32
CA LYS A 580 17.32 -15.45 17.94
C LYS A 580 17.47 -16.54 19.01
N THR A 581 17.44 -16.18 20.29
CA THR A 581 17.47 -17.14 21.40
C THR A 581 16.27 -18.08 21.35
N PHE A 582 15.05 -17.56 21.18
CA PHE A 582 13.82 -18.35 21.06
C PHE A 582 13.91 -19.38 19.93
N TYR A 583 14.22 -18.96 18.70
CA TYR A 583 14.28 -19.92 17.58
C TYR A 583 15.44 -20.90 17.67
N SER A 584 16.59 -20.48 18.18
CA SER A 584 17.73 -21.40 18.34
C SER A 584 17.40 -22.51 19.33
N ILE A 585 16.73 -22.18 20.44
CA ILE A 585 16.32 -23.17 21.44
C ILE A 585 15.21 -24.06 20.88
N ALA A 586 14.21 -23.51 20.19
CA ALA A 586 13.14 -24.28 19.55
C ALA A 586 13.68 -25.33 18.57
N VAL A 587 14.63 -24.95 17.71
CA VAL A 587 15.30 -25.87 16.77
C VAL A 587 16.01 -26.99 17.53
N VAL A 588 16.78 -26.67 18.57
CA VAL A 588 17.48 -27.68 19.38
C VAL A 588 16.50 -28.61 20.08
N LEU A 589 15.41 -28.08 20.64
CA LEU A 589 14.35 -28.84 21.28
C LEU A 589 13.68 -29.83 20.31
N ASN A 590 13.34 -29.37 19.11
CA ASN A 590 12.69 -30.19 18.10
C ASN A 590 13.60 -31.31 17.59
N VAL A 591 14.88 -31.01 17.33
CA VAL A 591 15.87 -32.03 16.94
C VAL A 591 16.07 -33.04 18.07
N MET A 592 16.23 -32.56 19.31
CA MET A 592 16.49 -33.42 20.46
C MET A 592 15.31 -34.35 20.78
N THR A 593 14.09 -33.80 20.88
CA THR A 593 12.89 -34.60 21.20
C THR A 593 12.57 -35.60 20.08
N THR A 594 12.69 -35.20 18.81
CA THR A 594 12.49 -36.10 17.68
C THR A 594 13.56 -37.19 17.62
N GLY A 595 14.81 -36.85 17.91
CA GLY A 595 15.93 -37.78 18.00
C GLY A 595 15.74 -38.81 19.11
N LEU A 596 15.39 -38.38 20.33
CA LEU A 596 15.10 -39.24 21.48
C LEU A 596 13.94 -40.19 21.21
N MET A 597 12.87 -39.67 20.60
CA MET A 597 11.70 -40.46 20.22
C MET A 597 12.08 -41.53 19.19
N SER A 598 12.78 -41.14 18.12
CA SER A 598 13.24 -42.03 17.05
C SER A 598 14.19 -43.11 17.56
N TYR A 599 15.14 -42.72 18.41
CA TYR A 599 16.12 -43.64 19.00
C TYR A 599 15.47 -44.68 19.90
N ARG A 600 14.50 -44.27 20.73
CA ARG A 600 13.77 -45.21 21.60
C ARG A 600 13.00 -46.24 20.80
N ILE A 601 12.31 -45.80 19.75
CA ILE A 601 11.54 -46.70 18.86
C ILE A 601 12.50 -47.66 18.15
N TRP A 602 13.68 -47.20 17.73
CA TRP A 602 14.70 -48.04 17.11
C TRP A 602 15.27 -49.09 18.08
N ILE A 603 15.58 -48.73 19.33
CA ILE A 603 16.01 -49.71 20.35
C ILE A 603 14.93 -50.74 20.63
N ALA A 604 13.68 -50.29 20.83
CA ALA A 604 12.55 -51.17 21.08
C ALA A 604 12.40 -52.18 19.92
N HIS A 605 12.62 -51.75 18.68
CA HIS A 605 12.66 -52.62 17.52
C HIS A 605 13.83 -53.59 17.56
N LYS A 606 15.07 -53.12 17.80
CA LYS A 606 16.25 -53.99 17.86
C LYS A 606 16.08 -55.12 18.88
N ASN A 607 15.47 -54.81 20.02
CA ASN A 607 15.23 -55.78 21.10
C ASN A 607 14.03 -56.71 20.82
N SER A 608 13.08 -56.29 19.98
CA SER A 608 11.90 -57.09 19.60
C SER A 608 12.08 -57.87 18.28
N ALA A 609 13.11 -57.54 17.49
CA ALA A 609 13.39 -58.14 16.19
C ALA A 609 13.69 -59.64 16.26
N SER A 610 14.10 -60.15 17.43
CA SER A 610 14.31 -61.58 17.69
C SER A 610 13.02 -62.39 17.76
N TYR A 611 11.85 -61.75 17.89
CA TYR A 611 10.56 -62.41 18.14
C TYR A 611 9.45 -62.10 17.12
N ILE A 612 9.69 -61.23 16.12
CA ILE A 612 8.64 -60.76 15.19
C ILE A 612 8.99 -61.13 13.74
N VAL A 613 8.21 -62.04 13.14
CA VAL A 613 8.24 -62.33 11.70
C VAL A 613 7.51 -61.20 10.95
N GLY A 614 8.24 -60.14 10.60
CA GLY A 614 7.69 -59.02 9.82
C GLY A 614 8.61 -57.79 9.75
N LYS A 615 9.65 -57.83 8.90
CA LYS A 615 10.74 -56.84 8.79
C LYS A 615 10.37 -55.41 8.34
N GLY A 616 9.10 -55.05 8.09
CA GLY A 616 8.74 -53.82 7.36
C GLY A 616 7.91 -52.74 8.06
N ARG A 617 7.28 -53.02 9.23
CA ARG A 617 6.13 -52.20 9.67
C ARG A 617 6.43 -51.07 10.66
N LEU A 618 7.52 -51.14 11.44
CA LEU A 618 7.85 -50.13 12.47
C LEU A 618 8.76 -48.99 11.96
N ILE A 619 9.61 -49.26 10.95
CA ILE A 619 10.38 -48.22 10.23
C ILE A 619 9.43 -47.18 9.61
N SER A 620 8.24 -47.62 9.19
CA SER A 620 7.20 -46.72 8.68
C SER A 620 6.73 -45.73 9.75
N ILE A 621 6.66 -46.13 11.03
CA ILE A 621 6.31 -45.23 12.15
C ILE A 621 7.40 -44.18 12.38
N ILE A 622 8.66 -44.60 12.41
CA ILE A 622 9.79 -43.69 12.57
C ILE A 622 9.83 -42.68 11.42
N ARG A 623 9.65 -43.13 10.17
CA ARG A 623 9.59 -42.23 9.00
C ARG A 623 8.45 -41.23 9.09
N ILE A 624 7.26 -41.68 9.48
CA ILE A 624 6.09 -40.81 9.68
C ILE A 624 6.36 -39.71 10.72
N LEU A 625 6.97 -40.08 11.85
CA LEU A 625 7.29 -39.15 12.93
C LEU A 625 8.34 -38.13 12.48
N ILE A 626 9.38 -38.59 11.79
CA ILE A 626 10.44 -37.74 11.24
C ILE A 626 9.89 -36.82 10.16
N GLU A 627 9.06 -37.30 9.23
CA GLU A 627 8.44 -36.49 8.17
C GLU A 627 7.59 -35.35 8.73
N SER A 628 6.79 -35.64 9.76
CA SER A 628 5.92 -34.64 10.38
C SER A 628 6.73 -33.61 11.17
N ALA A 629 7.76 -34.06 11.91
CA ALA A 629 8.65 -33.18 12.66
C ALA A 629 9.60 -32.36 11.77
N ALA A 630 9.98 -32.87 10.60
CA ALA A 630 10.84 -32.18 9.65
C ALA A 630 10.19 -30.90 9.11
N LEU A 631 8.86 -30.91 8.92
CA LEU A 631 8.15 -29.75 8.41
C LEU A 631 8.23 -28.56 9.38
N GLN A 632 8.02 -28.80 10.67
CA GLN A 632 8.20 -27.77 11.71
C GLN A 632 9.65 -27.29 11.80
N LEU A 633 10.60 -28.22 11.82
CA LEU A 633 12.03 -27.90 11.89
C LEU A 633 12.50 -27.02 10.71
N ILE A 634 12.03 -27.30 9.49
CA ILE A 634 12.37 -26.50 8.31
C ILE A 634 11.85 -25.06 8.48
N VAL A 635 10.60 -24.89 8.93
CA VAL A 635 10.01 -23.56 9.12
C VAL A 635 10.82 -22.76 10.13
N GLU A 636 11.19 -23.34 11.27
CA GLU A 636 11.97 -22.66 12.30
C GLU A 636 13.39 -22.28 11.86
N VAL A 637 14.08 -23.18 11.14
CA VAL A 637 15.43 -22.91 10.61
C VAL A 637 15.39 -21.77 9.60
N VAL A 638 14.41 -21.77 8.70
CA VAL A 638 14.26 -20.69 7.71
C VAL A 638 13.88 -19.39 8.42
N LEU A 639 13.01 -19.42 9.42
CA LEU A 639 12.62 -18.23 10.16
C LEU A 639 13.81 -17.62 10.91
N LEU A 640 14.64 -18.43 11.57
CA LEU A 640 15.90 -17.99 12.17
C LEU A 640 16.82 -17.34 11.13
N ALA A 641 16.97 -17.94 9.94
CA ALA A 641 17.78 -17.38 8.87
C ALA A 641 17.25 -16.02 8.40
N LEU A 642 15.94 -15.87 8.21
CA LEU A 642 15.33 -14.60 7.78
C LEU A 642 15.49 -13.49 8.83
N TYR A 643 15.36 -13.82 10.12
CA TYR A 643 15.64 -12.87 11.21
C TYR A 643 17.11 -12.48 11.26
N THR A 644 18.04 -13.42 11.06
CA THR A 644 19.48 -13.09 11.01
C THR A 644 19.85 -12.21 9.81
N ALA A 645 19.13 -12.34 8.69
CA ALA A 645 19.34 -11.59 7.46
C ALA A 645 18.56 -10.27 7.39
N ASN A 646 17.78 -9.91 8.42
CA ASN A 646 16.93 -8.72 8.46
C ASN A 646 15.97 -8.61 7.25
N LEU A 647 15.33 -9.71 6.88
CA LEU A 647 14.43 -9.79 5.71
C LEU A 647 12.96 -9.77 6.13
N ASN A 648 12.16 -8.87 5.54
CA ASN A 648 10.71 -8.77 5.79
C ASN A 648 9.93 -10.04 5.45
N ALA A 649 10.47 -10.94 4.62
CA ALA A 649 9.87 -12.23 4.33
C ALA A 649 9.59 -13.09 5.58
N GLN A 650 10.24 -12.78 6.71
CA GLN A 650 10.00 -13.46 7.99
C GLN A 650 8.52 -13.41 8.39
N TYR A 651 7.81 -12.29 8.16
CA TYR A 651 6.40 -12.14 8.56
C TYR A 651 5.50 -13.19 7.88
N ILE A 652 5.82 -13.59 6.65
CA ILE A 652 5.06 -14.63 5.94
C ILE A 652 5.17 -15.96 6.67
N LEU A 653 6.38 -16.37 7.02
CA LEU A 653 6.60 -17.63 7.71
C LEU A 653 6.11 -17.58 9.15
N LEU A 654 6.21 -16.43 9.82
CA LEU A 654 5.76 -16.25 11.20
C LEU A 654 4.27 -16.59 11.34
N GLU A 655 3.40 -16.04 10.49
CA GLU A 655 1.96 -16.33 10.54
C GLU A 655 1.67 -17.81 10.21
N CYS A 656 2.52 -18.47 9.43
CA CYS A 656 2.34 -19.88 9.05
C CYS A 656 2.64 -20.88 10.18
N VAL A 657 3.44 -20.50 11.18
CA VAL A 657 3.87 -21.42 12.26
C VAL A 657 2.68 -21.88 13.09
N THR A 658 1.78 -20.97 13.47
CA THR A 658 0.66 -21.28 14.37
C THR A 658 -0.20 -22.45 13.86
N PRO A 659 -0.68 -22.45 12.60
CA PRO A 659 -1.37 -23.62 12.04
C PRO A 659 -0.43 -24.81 11.80
N THR A 660 0.84 -24.59 11.44
CA THR A 660 1.81 -25.65 11.16
C THR A 660 2.11 -26.52 12.39
N VAL A 661 2.29 -25.90 13.56
CA VAL A 661 2.52 -26.59 14.83
C VAL A 661 1.34 -27.50 15.17
N ALA A 662 0.10 -27.01 15.01
CA ALA A 662 -1.11 -27.79 15.22
C ALA A 662 -1.29 -28.91 14.18
N ILE A 663 -0.98 -28.65 12.90
CA ILE A 663 -1.00 -29.68 11.83
C ILE A 663 -0.03 -30.80 12.17
N THR A 664 1.20 -30.47 12.58
CA THR A 664 2.23 -31.44 12.93
C THR A 664 1.77 -32.32 14.09
N PHE A 665 1.24 -31.71 15.15
CA PHE A 665 0.72 -32.43 16.30
C PHE A 665 -0.46 -33.36 15.95
N ASN A 666 -1.45 -32.85 15.21
CA ASN A 666 -2.63 -33.62 14.83
C ASN A 666 -2.30 -34.75 13.84
N THR A 667 -1.39 -34.51 12.90
CA THR A 667 -0.94 -35.52 11.93
C THR A 667 -0.26 -36.69 12.62
N ILE A 668 0.60 -36.41 13.61
CA ILE A 668 1.25 -37.46 14.40
C ILE A 668 0.21 -38.28 15.16
N THR A 669 -0.72 -37.61 15.85
CA THR A 669 -1.79 -38.26 16.63
C THR A 669 -2.67 -39.15 15.75
N LEU A 670 -3.12 -38.62 14.61
CA LEU A 670 -3.96 -39.30 13.65
C LEU A 670 -3.29 -40.57 13.10
N ARG A 671 -2.02 -40.48 12.70
CA ARG A 671 -1.28 -41.61 12.11
C ARG A 671 -1.02 -42.72 13.13
N ILE A 672 -0.66 -42.37 14.38
CA ILE A 672 -0.50 -43.36 15.46
C ILE A 672 -1.80 -44.15 15.66
N LYS A 673 -2.94 -43.45 15.70
CA LYS A 673 -4.23 -44.09 15.96
C LYS A 673 -4.71 -44.97 14.81
N LEU A 674 -4.63 -44.48 13.57
CA LEU A 674 -4.99 -45.27 12.37
C LEU A 674 -4.16 -46.56 12.27
N GLN A 675 -2.89 -46.50 12.65
CA GLN A 675 -2.01 -47.67 12.63
C GLN A 675 -2.31 -48.63 13.78
N SER A 676 -2.69 -48.13 14.97
CA SER A 676 -3.17 -48.94 16.10
C SER A 676 -4.46 -49.72 15.74
N GLU A 677 -5.38 -49.08 15.01
CA GLU A 677 -6.62 -49.73 14.56
C GLU A 677 -6.37 -50.74 13.45
N ALA A 678 -5.46 -50.44 12.52
CA ALA A 678 -5.01 -51.40 11.51
C ALA A 678 -4.36 -52.66 12.15
N MET A 679 -3.56 -52.48 13.21
CA MET A 679 -2.99 -53.59 13.99
C MET A 679 -4.06 -54.40 14.74
N ALA A 680 -5.07 -53.75 15.32
CA ALA A 680 -6.17 -54.43 15.99
C ALA A 680 -7.01 -55.28 15.02
N ARG A 681 -7.30 -54.76 13.82
CA ARG A 681 -8.02 -55.49 12.76
C ARG A 681 -7.22 -56.66 12.19
N SER A 682 -5.90 -56.53 12.06
CA SER A 682 -5.07 -57.66 11.59
C SER A 682 -4.99 -58.79 12.62
N ARG A 683 -5.10 -58.50 13.93
CA ARG A 683 -5.21 -59.53 14.98
C ARG A 683 -6.57 -60.21 14.99
N SER A 684 -7.68 -59.51 14.70
CA SER A 684 -9.01 -60.13 14.67
C SER A 684 -9.25 -61.01 13.44
N MET A 685 -8.55 -60.77 12.32
CA MET A 685 -8.55 -61.64 11.14
C MET A 685 -7.69 -62.91 11.30
N GLY A 686 -6.92 -63.04 12.38
CA GLY A 686 -6.08 -64.21 12.66
C GLY A 686 -6.79 -65.36 13.38
N TYR A 687 -8.12 -65.32 13.54
CA TYR A 687 -8.90 -66.36 14.19
C TYR A 687 -9.97 -66.91 13.26
N THR A 688 -9.55 -67.73 12.29
CA THR A 688 -10.44 -68.66 11.60
C THR A 688 -9.71 -69.96 11.28
N ASP A 689 -10.30 -71.04 11.81
CA ASP A 689 -10.27 -72.45 11.38
C ASP A 689 -9.22 -73.42 12.01
N PRO A 690 -9.65 -74.32 12.93
CA PRO A 690 -8.85 -75.45 13.44
C PRO A 690 -8.58 -76.57 12.43
N SER A 691 -9.09 -76.51 11.19
CA SER A 691 -9.06 -77.65 10.26
C SER A 691 -7.84 -77.76 9.35
N ASN A 692 -6.92 -76.78 9.33
CA ASN A 692 -5.70 -76.85 8.51
C ASN A 692 -4.43 -76.90 9.36
N ALA A 693 -4.08 -78.11 9.78
CA ALA A 693 -2.80 -78.43 10.37
C ALA A 693 -1.68 -78.32 9.32
N VAL A 694 -0.95 -77.21 9.31
CA VAL A 694 0.41 -77.20 8.75
C VAL A 694 1.32 -77.80 9.82
N GLN A 695 1.62 -79.09 9.68
CA GLN A 695 2.61 -79.79 10.49
C GLN A 695 3.97 -79.09 10.36
N THR A 696 4.43 -78.50 11.46
CA THR A 696 5.84 -78.12 11.60
C THR A 696 6.59 -79.33 12.13
N ILE A 697 7.41 -79.95 11.29
CA ILE A 697 8.29 -81.05 11.66
C ILE A 697 9.25 -80.54 12.75
N GLY A 698 9.17 -81.12 13.96
CA GLY A 698 10.16 -80.93 15.03
C GLY A 698 9.69 -80.25 16.33
N SER A 699 8.40 -79.95 16.54
CA SER A 699 7.94 -79.45 17.86
C SER A 699 7.29 -80.56 18.69
N LEU A 700 7.96 -80.97 19.77
CA LEU A 700 7.40 -81.85 20.80
C LEU A 700 6.19 -81.16 21.46
N PRO A 701 5.07 -81.86 21.70
CA PRO A 701 3.90 -81.26 22.33
C PRO A 701 4.16 -80.99 23.82
N MET A 702 4.23 -79.71 24.21
CA MET A 702 4.14 -79.35 25.63
C MET A 702 2.72 -79.61 26.15
N LYS A 703 2.66 -80.40 27.22
CA LYS A 703 1.45 -80.76 27.99
C LYS A 703 0.75 -79.49 28.49
N ARG A 704 -0.56 -79.37 28.27
CA ARG A 704 -1.37 -78.28 28.85
C ARG A 704 -1.37 -78.41 30.38
N LEU A 705 -0.73 -77.46 31.06
CA LEU A 705 -0.88 -77.26 32.51
C LEU A 705 -2.26 -76.63 32.78
N ARG A 706 -3.11 -77.37 33.49
CA ARG A 706 -4.40 -76.90 33.99
C ARG A 706 -4.13 -76.19 35.31
N VAL A 707 -4.14 -74.86 35.31
CA VAL A 707 -4.09 -74.08 36.55
C VAL A 707 -5.53 -73.84 37.00
N ASN A 708 -5.97 -74.60 38.01
CA ASN A 708 -7.16 -74.27 38.79
C ASN A 708 -6.75 -73.27 39.87
N ILE A 709 -7.29 -72.06 39.83
CA ILE A 709 -7.13 -71.07 40.89
C ILE A 709 -8.32 -71.24 41.84
N ASN A 710 -8.11 -71.93 42.98
CA ASN A 710 -9.00 -71.82 44.13
C ASN A 710 -8.66 -70.53 44.88
N ARG A 711 -9.69 -69.77 45.25
CA ARG A 711 -9.59 -68.53 46.02
C ARG A 711 -9.95 -68.85 47.47
N GLU A 712 -8.96 -68.98 48.33
CA GLU A 712 -9.15 -68.92 49.78
C GLU A 712 -9.15 -67.45 50.20
N THR A 713 -10.17 -67.06 50.97
CA THR A 713 -10.29 -65.77 51.64
C THR A 713 -10.06 -66.00 53.12
N ASP A 714 -8.90 -65.61 53.63
CA ASP A 714 -8.68 -65.49 55.08
C ASP A 714 -9.35 -64.19 55.57
N GLN A 715 -10.34 -64.37 56.45
CA GLN A 715 -10.85 -63.30 57.31
C GLN A 715 -10.04 -63.34 58.60
N ASP A 716 -9.11 -62.40 58.77
CA ASP A 716 -8.50 -62.16 60.07
C ASP A 716 -9.42 -61.29 60.92
N THR A 717 -10.21 -61.94 61.77
CA THR A 717 -10.75 -61.35 62.99
C THR A 717 -9.73 -61.52 64.11
N SER A 718 -9.21 -60.42 64.64
CA SER A 718 -8.75 -60.38 66.04
C SER A 718 -9.13 -59.05 66.68
N GLU A 719 -9.98 -59.15 67.70
CA GLU A 719 -10.28 -58.11 68.67
C GLU A 719 -9.06 -57.83 69.56
N ALA A 720 -8.80 -56.55 69.88
CA ALA A 720 -8.63 -56.07 71.27
C ALA A 720 -8.41 -54.54 71.33
N SER A 721 -9.33 -53.89 72.05
CA SER A 721 -9.35 -52.57 72.73
C SER A 721 -8.15 -51.60 72.62
N TYR A 722 -8.46 -50.30 72.45
CA TYR A 722 -8.35 -49.28 73.52
C TYR A 722 -9.05 -47.95 73.11
N ASP A 723 -9.80 -47.39 74.05
CA ASP A 723 -10.49 -46.07 74.06
C ASP A 723 -9.60 -44.87 73.66
N ASP A 724 -10.14 -43.81 73.05
CA ASP A 724 -10.85 -42.72 73.74
C ASP A 724 -11.28 -41.60 72.75
N LYS A 725 -12.40 -40.98 73.13
CA LYS A 725 -13.12 -39.74 72.73
C LYS A 725 -12.36 -38.68 71.89
N THR A 726 -12.97 -37.79 71.08
CA THR A 726 -14.22 -37.01 71.28
C THR A 726 -14.55 -36.17 70.02
N ASN A 727 -15.84 -36.09 69.68
CA ASN A 727 -16.67 -34.95 69.19
C ASN A 727 -16.21 -34.07 68.00
N ALA A 728 -16.95 -34.04 66.87
CA ALA A 728 -18.22 -33.30 66.61
C ALA A 728 -17.98 -31.77 66.48
N VAL A 729 -18.44 -31.04 65.46
CA VAL A 729 -19.65 -31.11 64.61
C VAL A 729 -19.31 -30.66 63.18
#